data_AF-A0A2E3V3Y3-F1
#
_entry.id   AF-A0A2E3V3Y3-F1
#
_cell.length_a   1.000
_cell.length_b   1.000
_cell.length_c   1.000
_cell.angle_alpha   90.00
_cell.angle_beta   90.00
_cell.angle_gamma   90.00
#
_symmetry.space_group_name_H-M   'P 1'
#
loop_
_entity.id
_entity.type
_entity.pdbx_description
1 polymer ?
#
loop_
_entity_poly.entity_id
_entity_poly.type
_entity_poly.pdbx_seq_one_letter_code
_entity_poly.pdbx_strand_id
1 'polypeptide(L)'
;MFSMIYPVDDKQPLLNEEIIIKNQLGGGGGSLEERCSSITFEDILPYTHAHFDIVVDDDWDSAEVKARAWINGTSVDLLREKLDSYLEELYPSGGDGWISTDEKSAVEAVASECIEYAMTRIGLRESTPHRGGVGLDWKNATWQDNGVIIEEWNLVPSNHADIRDCTTIGSSNDCVEVPVFPNSERDCDTLIEASEGIDECRLELWMNATMVIPSMDEGEEFTMVFNASNMTNAVLDFTFPISPDLRLDMWEECEGRDLEFEPSTQEDAPLRGTCIGDGSSSYIFENTEEEGVKFILMPHRSTDLWPSGEDLFIDFTTAPIPINNPPSWSENAPLNGSWFPSLESGQIIWADWNSISSWFIDEKPISQLEINCNSESSANIQQLSDKSFSGNINFGQDIQIQCESVDDLGQSSGIRTWNLGVPISLVTSSENLLNPHPIDVQINENWPDLILEYTFTQSQNINTENIESLTISSDETILISSSGMIPGPVDLWIGINGNEIFPTEKIFSLGITKESSPPMISITEYGWEVDIWQAQGQFSDPDGEDVQFSLSVNGLSAGSISVSGNSWSTPMINFGLWDEGEHEVKIIGCDTSSKCNEVLLTVNNTHLFESDLLEPVDTVDDSETGLLPGFSMILTLMSLTIGLIYSTRRD
;
A
#
# COMPACT_ATOMS: atom_id res chain seq x y z
N MET A 1 -0.58 45.35 28.86
CA MET A 1 -2.03 45.35 28.52
C MET A 1 -2.67 44.33 29.45
N PHE A 2 -3.77 44.67 30.13
CA PHE A 2 -4.39 43.80 31.14
C PHE A 2 -4.86 42.49 30.50
N SER A 3 -4.31 41.36 30.97
CA SER A 3 -4.79 40.01 30.61
C SER A 3 -6.06 39.71 31.40
N MET A 4 -7.17 39.51 30.69
CA MET A 4 -8.42 39.01 31.26
C MET A 4 -8.36 37.48 31.27
N ILE A 5 -8.32 36.91 32.48
CA ILE A 5 -8.54 35.49 32.72
C ILE A 5 -10.05 35.25 32.62
N TYR A 6 -10.48 34.47 31.62
CA TYR A 6 -11.82 33.90 31.60
C TYR A 6 -11.82 32.61 32.45
N PRO A 7 -12.80 32.41 33.34
CA PRO A 7 -12.94 31.15 34.05
C PRO A 7 -13.46 30.08 33.09
N VAL A 8 -12.75 28.97 32.98
CA VAL A 8 -13.22 27.76 32.30
C VAL A 8 -14.41 27.21 33.11
N ASP A 9 -15.58 27.23 32.50
CA ASP A 9 -16.82 26.66 33.03
C ASP A 9 -16.66 25.13 33.02
N ASP A 10 -16.65 24.55 34.21
CA ASP A 10 -16.50 23.12 34.48
C ASP A 10 -17.77 22.38 34.02
N LYS A 11 -17.79 22.04 32.73
CA LYS A 11 -18.79 21.14 32.15
C LYS A 11 -18.06 19.88 31.70
N GLN A 12 -18.13 18.87 32.55
CA GLN A 12 -17.79 17.49 32.22
C GLN A 12 -18.39 17.12 30.85
N PRO A 13 -17.57 16.73 29.85
CA PRO A 13 -18.11 16.13 28.66
C PRO A 13 -18.62 14.73 29.02
N LEU A 14 -19.89 14.47 28.71
CA LEU A 14 -20.45 13.11 28.69
C LEU A 14 -19.72 12.33 27.58
N LEU A 15 -18.68 11.59 27.96
CA LEU A 15 -17.98 10.64 27.10
C LEU A 15 -18.86 9.39 26.98
N ASN A 16 -19.64 9.33 25.92
CA ASN A 16 -20.33 8.13 25.46
C ASN A 16 -19.74 7.79 24.08
N GLU A 17 -18.44 7.49 24.05
CA GLU A 17 -17.78 6.97 22.84
C GLU A 17 -17.79 5.45 22.90
N GLU A 18 -18.46 4.86 21.91
CA GLU A 18 -18.49 3.43 21.66
C GLU A 18 -17.07 2.99 21.25
N ILE A 19 -16.46 2.05 21.99
CA ILE A 19 -15.14 1.51 21.67
C ILE A 19 -15.26 0.65 20.40
N ILE A 20 -14.91 1.19 19.23
CA ILE A 20 -14.87 0.46 17.97
C ILE A 20 -13.56 -0.32 17.90
N ILE A 21 -13.66 -1.66 17.92
CA ILE A 21 -12.52 -2.58 17.77
C ILE A 21 -12.06 -2.58 16.32
N LYS A 22 -10.82 -2.15 16.07
CA LYS A 22 -10.14 -2.31 14.79
C LYS A 22 -9.08 -3.38 14.99
N ASN A 23 -9.36 -4.60 14.53
CA ASN A 23 -8.39 -5.69 14.52
C ASN A 23 -7.24 -5.27 13.60
N GLN A 24 -6.19 -4.68 14.16
CA GLN A 24 -5.08 -4.18 13.36
C GLN A 24 -4.36 -5.32 12.65
N LEU A 25 -4.46 -6.57 13.12
CA LEU A 25 -3.92 -7.74 12.46
C LEU A 25 -4.84 -8.97 12.65
N GLY A 26 -4.96 -9.78 11.59
CA GLY A 26 -5.94 -10.86 11.47
C GLY A 26 -5.80 -11.94 12.55
N GLY A 27 -6.92 -12.25 13.21
CA GLY A 27 -7.07 -13.48 13.98
C GLY A 27 -7.03 -14.71 13.05
N GLY A 28 -5.83 -15.23 12.83
CA GLY A 28 -5.57 -16.55 12.26
C GLY A 28 -4.58 -17.28 13.17
N GLY A 29 -4.90 -18.52 13.55
CA GLY A 29 -4.20 -19.25 14.62
C GLY A 29 -2.67 -19.26 14.56
N GLY A 30 -2.05 -19.32 15.75
CA GLY A 30 -0.61 -19.26 16.01
C GLY A 30 -0.33 -19.39 17.52
N SER A 31 0.92 -19.28 17.95
CA SER A 31 1.28 -19.23 19.39
C SER A 31 0.81 -17.93 20.07
N LEU A 32 0.82 -17.87 21.40
CA LEU A 32 0.50 -16.65 22.15
C LEU A 32 1.45 -15.49 21.79
N GLU A 33 2.74 -15.79 21.73
CA GLU A 33 3.80 -14.88 21.30
C GLU A 33 3.53 -14.29 19.90
N GLU A 34 3.15 -15.12 18.92
CA GLU A 34 2.83 -14.65 17.56
C GLU A 34 1.63 -13.70 17.53
N ARG A 35 0.65 -13.90 18.42
CA ARG A 35 -0.53 -13.04 18.51
C ARG A 35 -0.21 -11.72 19.21
N CYS A 36 0.55 -11.79 20.31
CA CYS A 36 0.85 -10.64 21.17
C CYS A 36 1.98 -9.75 20.64
N SER A 37 2.93 -10.30 19.87
CA SER A 37 4.04 -9.53 19.26
C SER A 37 3.64 -8.48 18.23
N SER A 38 2.37 -8.48 17.85
CA SER A 38 1.82 -7.67 16.78
C SER A 38 0.83 -6.60 17.27
N ILE A 39 0.65 -6.51 18.59
CA ILE A 39 -0.30 -5.62 19.24
C ILE A 39 0.38 -4.77 20.32
N THR A 40 -0.30 -3.70 20.74
CA THR A 40 0.14 -2.79 21.79
C THR A 40 -0.66 -2.97 23.08
N PHE A 41 -0.23 -2.34 24.18
CA PHE A 41 -0.96 -2.38 25.46
C PHE A 41 -2.43 -1.96 25.31
N GLU A 42 -2.71 -0.91 24.53
CA GLU A 42 -4.03 -0.36 24.25
C GLU A 42 -4.95 -1.34 23.51
N ASP A 43 -4.39 -2.21 22.67
CA ASP A 43 -5.15 -3.21 21.93
C ASP A 43 -5.59 -4.37 22.83
N ILE A 44 -4.78 -4.66 23.87
CA ILE A 44 -5.04 -5.72 24.85
C ILE A 44 -6.01 -5.21 25.92
N LEU A 45 -5.77 -4.01 26.46
CA LEU A 45 -6.45 -3.48 27.64
C LEU A 45 -7.04 -2.10 27.35
N PRO A 46 -8.35 -2.00 27.03
CA PRO A 46 -9.01 -0.70 26.89
C PRO A 46 -8.99 0.04 28.23
N TYR A 47 -8.66 1.33 28.20
CA TYR A 47 -8.68 2.20 29.37
C TYR A 47 -9.38 3.52 29.09
N THR A 48 -9.82 4.17 30.16
CA THR A 48 -10.35 5.55 30.12
C THR A 48 -9.29 6.59 30.44
N HIS A 49 -8.30 6.20 31.26
CA HIS A 49 -7.11 6.99 31.56
C HIS A 49 -5.96 6.03 31.87
N ALA A 50 -4.74 6.40 31.47
CA ALA A 50 -3.54 5.66 31.83
C ALA A 50 -2.42 6.62 32.26
N HIS A 51 -1.61 6.18 33.21
CA HIS A 51 -0.42 6.89 33.68
C HIS A 51 0.76 5.91 33.67
N PHE A 52 1.85 6.30 33.04
CA PHE A 52 3.10 5.54 32.96
C PHE A 52 4.21 6.35 33.64
N ASP A 53 4.88 5.77 34.61
CA ASP A 53 6.09 6.28 35.26
C ASP A 53 7.27 5.45 34.77
N ILE A 54 8.12 6.06 33.95
CA ILE A 54 9.23 5.43 33.23
C ILE A 54 10.53 6.04 33.74
N VAL A 55 11.31 5.26 34.49
CA VAL A 55 12.60 5.69 35.02
C VAL A 55 13.70 4.96 34.27
N VAL A 56 14.45 5.70 33.45
CA VAL A 56 15.59 5.17 32.70
C VAL A 56 16.78 5.02 33.64
N ASP A 57 17.43 3.86 33.61
CA ASP A 57 18.55 3.53 34.48
C ASP A 57 19.82 4.32 34.11
N ASP A 58 20.74 4.46 35.07
CA ASP A 58 21.98 5.25 34.91
C ASP A 58 22.90 4.73 33.78
N ASP A 59 22.76 3.47 33.38
CA ASP A 59 23.51 2.85 32.27
C ASP A 59 22.80 2.97 30.92
N TRP A 60 21.61 3.56 30.87
CA TRP A 60 20.77 3.75 29.69
C TRP A 60 20.33 2.47 28.95
N ASP A 61 20.69 1.29 29.44
CA ASP A 61 20.39 -0.01 28.82
C ASP A 61 18.99 -0.54 29.20
N SER A 62 18.39 0.00 30.26
CA SER A 62 17.06 -0.38 30.73
C SER A 62 16.27 0.77 31.35
N ALA A 63 14.98 0.53 31.54
CA ALA A 63 14.11 1.40 32.31
C ALA A 63 13.11 0.60 33.14
N GLU A 64 12.84 1.07 34.36
CA GLU A 64 11.78 0.57 35.20
C GLU A 64 10.48 1.30 34.84
N VAL A 65 9.44 0.54 34.48
CA VAL A 65 8.14 1.06 34.06
C VAL A 65 7.07 0.64 35.03
N LYS A 66 6.41 1.63 35.63
CA LYS A 66 5.19 1.44 36.43
C LYS A 66 4.03 2.07 35.72
N ALA A 67 3.00 1.29 35.40
CA ALA A 67 1.79 1.83 34.80
C ALA A 67 0.57 1.65 35.71
N ARG A 68 -0.37 2.58 35.57
CA ARG A 68 -1.70 2.54 36.16
C ARG A 68 -2.72 2.85 35.09
N ALA A 69 -3.66 1.95 34.88
CA ALA A 69 -4.78 2.16 33.98
C ALA A 69 -6.10 2.10 34.74
N TRP A 70 -6.99 3.04 34.43
CA TRP A 70 -8.34 3.11 35.00
C TRP A 70 -9.36 2.81 33.91
N ILE A 71 -10.24 1.85 34.20
CA ILE A 71 -11.35 1.48 33.33
C ILE A 71 -12.64 1.81 34.08
N ASN A 72 -13.47 2.66 33.47
CA ASN A 72 -14.72 3.13 34.05
C ASN A 72 -15.90 2.85 33.11
N GLY A 73 -17.10 2.87 33.67
CA GLY A 73 -18.36 2.72 32.96
C GLY A 73 -18.48 1.37 32.25
N THR A 74 -19.26 1.35 31.18
CA THR A 74 -19.53 0.12 30.42
C THR A 74 -18.28 -0.51 29.80
N SER A 75 -17.16 0.22 29.73
CA SER A 75 -15.87 -0.32 29.28
C SER A 75 -15.34 -1.42 30.20
N VAL A 76 -15.69 -1.41 31.50
CA VAL A 76 -15.33 -2.49 32.42
C VAL A 76 -16.06 -3.78 32.04
N ASP A 77 -17.34 -3.66 31.70
CA ASP A 77 -18.20 -4.80 31.38
C ASP A 77 -17.69 -5.48 30.09
N LEU A 78 -17.31 -4.69 29.09
CA LEU A 78 -16.66 -5.15 27.85
C LEU A 78 -15.30 -5.81 28.11
N LEU A 79 -14.49 -5.27 29.04
CA LEU A 79 -13.21 -5.87 29.41
C LEU A 79 -13.41 -7.24 30.06
N ARG A 80 -14.36 -7.35 31.00
CA ARG A 80 -14.68 -8.64 31.65
C ARG A 80 -15.17 -9.68 30.65
N GLU A 81 -16.04 -9.31 29.72
CA GLU A 81 -16.50 -10.21 28.64
C GLU A 81 -15.34 -10.70 27.77
N LYS A 82 -14.41 -9.81 27.40
CA LYS A 82 -13.22 -10.18 26.62
C LYS A 82 -12.31 -11.14 27.37
N LEU A 83 -12.04 -10.86 28.65
CA LEU A 83 -11.21 -11.70 29.50
C LEU A 83 -11.84 -13.08 29.69
N ASP A 84 -13.13 -13.15 29.98
CA ASP A 84 -13.88 -14.41 30.10
C ASP A 84 -13.82 -15.23 28.80
N SER A 85 -14.08 -14.59 27.66
CA SER A 85 -13.98 -15.24 26.34
C SER A 85 -12.57 -15.77 26.05
N TYR A 86 -11.53 -15.05 26.48
CA TYR A 86 -10.14 -15.47 26.29
C TYR A 86 -9.80 -16.72 27.12
N LEU A 87 -10.41 -16.86 28.29
CA LEU A 87 -10.20 -18.00 29.18
C LEU A 87 -10.92 -19.28 28.74
N GLU A 88 -11.89 -19.22 27.81
CA GLU A 88 -12.66 -20.39 27.33
C GLU A 88 -11.75 -21.54 26.86
N GLU A 89 -10.61 -21.21 26.23
CA GLU A 89 -9.65 -22.21 25.74
C GLU A 89 -8.64 -22.67 26.80
N LEU A 90 -8.55 -21.97 27.93
CA LEU A 90 -7.52 -22.15 28.96
C LEU A 90 -8.07 -22.77 30.26
N TYR A 91 -9.32 -22.46 30.62
CA TYR A 91 -9.94 -22.87 31.88
C TYR A 91 -11.37 -23.41 31.66
N PRO A 92 -11.77 -24.48 32.36
CA PRO A 92 -13.13 -25.05 32.24
C PRO A 92 -14.26 -24.11 32.66
N SER A 93 -13.97 -23.07 33.43
CA SER A 93 -14.91 -22.03 33.87
C SER A 93 -14.96 -20.83 32.93
N GLY A 94 -14.01 -20.69 32.00
CA GLY A 94 -13.98 -19.54 31.09
C GLY A 94 -15.04 -19.64 30.00
N GLY A 95 -15.49 -18.48 29.51
CA GLY A 95 -16.49 -18.32 28.46
C GLY A 95 -17.92 -18.61 28.92
N ASP A 96 -18.18 -18.59 30.23
CA ASP A 96 -19.49 -18.91 30.80
C ASP A 96 -20.34 -17.67 31.14
N GLY A 97 -19.81 -16.46 30.89
CA GLY A 97 -20.41 -15.18 31.20
C GLY A 97 -20.22 -14.72 32.63
N TRP A 98 -19.35 -15.38 33.40
CA TRP A 98 -18.99 -15.04 34.78
C TRP A 98 -17.47 -14.96 34.90
N ILE A 99 -16.98 -14.14 35.82
CA ILE A 99 -15.56 -14.05 36.13
C ILE A 99 -15.35 -14.35 37.62
N SER A 100 -14.46 -15.29 37.90
CA SER A 100 -14.27 -15.86 39.24
C SER A 100 -12.92 -15.51 39.87
N THR A 101 -12.85 -15.63 41.20
CA THR A 101 -11.59 -15.46 41.94
C THR A 101 -10.55 -16.53 41.61
N ASP A 102 -10.96 -17.71 41.14
CA ASP A 102 -10.05 -18.75 40.69
C ASP A 102 -9.43 -18.43 39.32
N GLU A 103 -10.14 -17.66 38.48
CA GLU A 103 -9.67 -17.21 37.17
C GLU A 103 -8.81 -15.95 37.24
N LYS A 104 -8.96 -15.15 38.30
CA LYS A 104 -8.18 -13.93 38.52
C LYS A 104 -6.67 -14.15 38.31
N SER A 105 -6.06 -15.15 38.95
CA SER A 105 -4.63 -15.41 38.80
C SER A 105 -4.24 -15.82 37.37
N ALA A 106 -5.16 -16.45 36.64
CA ALA A 106 -4.95 -16.81 35.25
C ALA A 106 -4.98 -15.58 34.34
N VAL A 107 -5.92 -14.66 34.58
CA VAL A 107 -5.99 -13.38 33.88
C VAL A 107 -4.69 -12.59 34.07
N GLU A 108 -4.23 -12.46 35.32
CA GLU A 108 -2.98 -11.75 35.64
C GLU A 108 -1.77 -12.38 34.93
N ALA A 109 -1.67 -13.72 34.93
CA ALA A 109 -0.58 -14.43 34.30
C ALA A 109 -0.59 -14.28 32.77
N VAL A 110 -1.74 -14.47 32.13
CA VAL A 110 -1.92 -14.34 30.68
C VAL A 110 -1.66 -12.90 30.23
N ALA A 111 -2.17 -11.91 30.96
CA ALA A 111 -1.95 -10.51 30.65
C ALA A 111 -0.46 -10.15 30.73
N SER A 112 0.23 -10.66 31.76
CA SER A 112 1.68 -10.47 31.91
C SER A 112 2.46 -11.10 30.75
N GLU A 113 2.16 -12.35 30.39
CA GLU A 113 2.80 -13.06 29.28
C GLU A 113 2.53 -12.38 27.93
N CYS A 114 1.31 -11.91 27.68
CA CYS A 114 0.99 -11.23 26.43
C CYS A 114 1.68 -9.87 26.31
N ILE A 115 1.68 -9.06 27.38
CA ILE A 115 2.33 -7.75 27.37
C ILE A 115 3.84 -7.88 27.20
N GLU A 116 4.47 -8.93 27.76
CA GLU A 116 5.90 -9.21 27.58
C GLU A 116 6.28 -9.31 26.09
N TYR A 117 5.41 -9.89 25.26
CA TYR A 117 5.63 -9.95 23.81
C TYR A 117 5.15 -8.70 23.07
N ALA A 118 4.30 -7.87 23.68
CA ALA A 118 3.69 -6.71 23.03
C ALA A 118 4.69 -5.58 22.74
N MET A 119 4.34 -4.74 21.76
CA MET A 119 5.17 -3.60 21.37
C MET A 119 5.07 -2.46 22.40
N THR A 120 6.21 -1.88 22.77
CA THR A 120 6.31 -0.78 23.75
C THR A 120 5.87 0.58 23.20
N ARG A 121 5.73 0.73 21.88
CA ARG A 121 5.53 2.00 21.13
C ARG A 121 6.69 3.00 21.22
N ILE A 122 7.75 2.67 21.95
CA ILE A 122 8.87 3.57 22.22
C ILE A 122 10.08 3.10 21.39
N GLY A 123 10.72 4.04 20.73
CA GLY A 123 12.04 3.87 20.14
C GLY A 123 13.01 4.87 20.74
N LEU A 124 14.23 4.44 21.05
CA LEU A 124 15.32 5.35 21.42
C LEU A 124 16.55 5.06 20.60
N ARG A 125 17.25 6.10 20.16
CA ARG A 125 18.53 5.90 19.49
C ARG A 125 19.50 7.04 19.73
N GLU A 126 20.68 6.69 20.21
CA GLU A 126 21.79 7.62 20.31
C GLU A 126 22.43 7.87 18.94
N SER A 127 22.50 9.15 18.57
CA SER A 127 23.23 9.71 17.42
C SER A 127 22.65 11.09 17.11
N THR A 128 23.30 11.80 16.20
CA THR A 128 22.74 13.01 15.62
C THR A 128 21.31 12.76 15.11
N PRO A 129 20.34 13.61 15.50
CA PRO A 129 18.95 13.44 15.15
C PRO A 129 18.70 13.18 13.66
N HIS A 130 17.91 12.16 13.41
CA HIS A 130 17.49 11.73 12.08
C HIS A 130 16.16 10.98 12.19
N ARG A 131 15.55 10.67 11.05
CA ARG A 131 14.23 10.04 10.99
C ARG A 131 14.25 8.70 10.24
N GLY A 132 15.26 8.45 9.40
CA GLY A 132 15.39 7.23 8.60
C GLY A 132 16.83 6.95 8.16
N GLY A 133 17.04 5.81 7.48
CA GLY A 133 18.35 5.29 7.09
C GLY A 133 18.51 3.77 7.30
N VAL A 134 19.60 3.20 6.77
CA VAL A 134 19.81 1.74 6.79
C VAL A 134 20.08 1.25 8.21
N GLY A 135 19.32 0.23 8.63
CA GLY A 135 19.45 -0.38 9.97
C GLY A 135 18.87 0.47 11.09
N LEU A 136 17.98 1.41 10.77
CA LEU A 136 17.11 2.04 11.74
C LEU A 136 15.88 1.16 11.97
N ASP A 137 15.53 1.01 13.25
CA ASP A 137 14.26 0.45 13.71
C ASP A 137 13.80 1.32 14.88
N TRP A 138 12.68 2.03 14.70
CA TRP A 138 12.10 2.86 15.74
C TRP A 138 11.21 2.04 16.70
N LYS A 139 11.15 0.72 16.53
CA LYS A 139 10.47 -0.25 17.41
C LYS A 139 11.50 -1.08 18.19
N ASN A 140 12.52 -0.42 18.74
CA ASN A 140 13.66 -1.13 19.32
C ASN A 140 13.57 -1.37 20.83
N ALA A 141 12.76 -0.63 21.58
CA ALA A 141 12.55 -0.91 22.99
C ALA A 141 11.63 -2.12 23.17
N THR A 142 12.01 -3.06 24.02
CA THR A 142 11.30 -4.33 24.24
C THR A 142 11.16 -4.60 25.73
N TRP A 143 10.22 -5.46 26.13
CA TRP A 143 10.12 -5.89 27.52
C TRP A 143 11.17 -6.95 27.84
N GLN A 144 11.69 -6.93 29.07
CA GLN A 144 12.57 -7.98 29.57
C GLN A 144 11.79 -9.30 29.74
N ASP A 145 12.42 -10.41 29.39
CA ASP A 145 11.90 -11.77 29.60
C ASP A 145 11.58 -12.03 31.08
N ASN A 146 10.35 -12.48 31.38
CA ASN A 146 9.77 -12.58 32.73
C ASN A 146 9.83 -11.28 33.55
N GLY A 147 9.93 -10.13 32.88
CA GLY A 147 10.08 -8.82 33.49
C GLY A 147 8.77 -8.10 33.74
N VAL A 148 7.64 -8.59 33.21
CA VAL A 148 6.32 -7.93 33.30
C VAL A 148 5.45 -8.58 34.36
N ILE A 149 4.88 -7.77 35.24
CA ILE A 149 3.91 -8.20 36.26
C ILE A 149 2.67 -7.31 36.17
N ILE A 150 1.51 -7.93 35.96
CA ILE A 150 0.19 -7.29 36.00
C ILE A 150 -0.54 -7.67 37.28
N GLU A 151 -1.09 -6.66 37.95
CA GLU A 151 -1.99 -6.80 39.08
C GLU A 151 -3.30 -6.06 38.79
N GLU A 152 -4.41 -6.55 39.35
CA GLU A 152 -5.72 -5.92 39.19
C GLU A 152 -6.40 -5.60 40.52
N TRP A 153 -7.25 -4.58 40.50
CA TRP A 153 -8.26 -4.35 41.52
C TRP A 153 -9.65 -4.25 40.92
N ASN A 154 -10.57 -4.95 41.60
CA ASN A 154 -12.01 -4.95 41.34
C ASN A 154 -12.46 -5.72 40.10
N LEU A 155 -11.67 -6.66 39.57
CA LEU A 155 -12.10 -7.63 38.56
C LEU A 155 -13.28 -8.46 39.08
N VAL A 156 -13.18 -8.94 40.32
CA VAL A 156 -14.25 -9.62 41.08
C VAL A 156 -14.56 -8.82 42.36
N PRO A 157 -15.50 -7.86 42.34
CA PRO A 157 -15.83 -7.03 43.50
C PRO A 157 -16.43 -7.87 44.64
N SER A 158 -15.88 -7.75 45.84
CA SER A 158 -16.28 -8.58 46.99
C SER A 158 -17.69 -8.33 47.53
N ASN A 159 -18.28 -7.17 47.21
CA ASN A 159 -19.62 -6.76 47.67
C ASN A 159 -20.61 -6.61 46.50
N HIS A 160 -20.31 -7.20 45.34
CA HIS A 160 -21.15 -7.13 44.15
C HIS A 160 -22.56 -7.68 44.44
N ALA A 161 -23.61 -6.99 43.99
CA ALA A 161 -24.99 -7.37 44.29
C ALA A 161 -25.35 -8.79 43.78
N ASP A 162 -24.79 -9.17 42.63
CA ASP A 162 -24.99 -10.49 42.01
C ASP A 162 -23.88 -11.52 42.30
N ILE A 163 -23.02 -11.29 43.31
CA ILE A 163 -21.96 -12.25 43.66
C ILE A 163 -22.53 -13.61 44.06
N ARG A 164 -21.87 -14.70 43.64
CA ARG A 164 -22.27 -16.07 44.00
C ARG A 164 -21.07 -17.01 44.18
N ASP A 165 -21.32 -18.16 44.80
CA ASP A 165 -20.33 -19.25 44.86
C ASP A 165 -20.09 -19.82 43.46
N CYS A 166 -18.84 -20.17 43.14
CA CYS A 166 -18.47 -20.70 41.84
C CYS A 166 -19.21 -22.01 41.52
N THR A 167 -19.73 -22.12 40.30
CA THR A 167 -20.58 -23.26 39.89
C THR A 167 -19.81 -24.37 39.17
N THR A 168 -18.57 -24.10 38.79
CA THR A 168 -17.73 -25.01 37.99
C THR A 168 -17.14 -26.15 38.84
N ILE A 169 -17.14 -27.35 38.26
CA ILE A 169 -16.60 -28.55 38.93
C ILE A 169 -15.07 -28.42 39.00
N GLY A 170 -14.54 -28.33 40.23
CA GLY A 170 -13.10 -28.25 40.47
C GLY A 170 -12.64 -26.91 41.04
N SER A 171 -13.54 -25.94 41.20
CA SER A 171 -13.26 -24.66 41.87
C SER A 171 -12.85 -24.84 43.33
N SER A 172 -12.10 -23.87 43.84
CA SER A 172 -11.69 -23.78 45.24
C SER A 172 -12.91 -23.61 46.16
N ASN A 173 -12.76 -23.97 47.44
CA ASN A 173 -13.88 -23.99 48.39
C ASN A 173 -14.38 -22.58 48.78
N ASP A 174 -13.58 -21.55 48.51
CA ASP A 174 -13.82 -20.14 48.77
C ASP A 174 -13.96 -19.31 47.48
N CYS A 175 -14.11 -19.98 46.33
CA CYS A 175 -14.30 -19.35 45.03
C CYS A 175 -15.64 -18.61 44.95
N VAL A 176 -15.59 -17.34 44.54
CA VAL A 176 -16.75 -16.53 44.20
C VAL A 176 -16.64 -15.97 42.78
N GLU A 177 -17.78 -15.77 42.14
CA GLU A 177 -17.88 -15.26 40.76
C GLU A 177 -18.94 -14.15 40.65
N VAL A 178 -18.70 -13.23 39.72
CA VAL A 178 -19.60 -12.12 39.37
C VAL A 178 -19.90 -12.15 37.87
N PRO A 179 -21.06 -11.66 37.41
CA PRO A 179 -21.37 -11.67 35.99
C PRO A 179 -20.46 -10.69 35.25
N VAL A 180 -20.06 -11.01 34.01
CA VAL A 180 -19.25 -10.09 33.18
C VAL A 180 -20.02 -8.81 32.85
N PHE A 181 -21.34 -8.92 32.65
CA PHE A 181 -22.27 -7.79 32.59
C PHE A 181 -23.11 -7.71 33.86
N PRO A 182 -22.98 -6.62 34.64
CA PRO A 182 -23.81 -6.43 35.82
C PRO A 182 -25.28 -6.19 35.44
N ASN A 183 -26.19 -6.34 36.42
CA ASN A 183 -27.61 -6.12 36.20
C ASN A 183 -27.95 -4.66 35.81
N SER A 184 -29.23 -4.38 35.51
CA SER A 184 -29.66 -3.04 35.05
C SER A 184 -29.40 -1.89 36.04
N GLU A 185 -29.17 -2.19 37.32
CA GLU A 185 -28.85 -1.21 38.35
C GLU A 185 -27.32 -0.98 38.47
N ARG A 186 -26.50 -1.87 37.90
CA ARG A 186 -25.02 -1.83 37.88
C ARG A 186 -24.41 -1.56 39.27
N ASP A 187 -24.93 -2.27 40.27
CA ASP A 187 -24.49 -2.22 41.67
C ASP A 187 -23.34 -3.22 41.92
N CYS A 188 -22.11 -2.70 41.93
CA CYS A 188 -20.89 -3.48 42.14
C CYS A 188 -20.38 -3.42 43.58
N ASP A 189 -20.90 -2.52 44.41
CA ASP A 189 -20.61 -2.47 45.84
C ASP A 189 -21.85 -2.09 46.64
N THR A 190 -22.54 -3.10 47.16
CA THR A 190 -23.75 -2.94 47.99
C THR A 190 -23.54 -2.12 49.27
N LEU A 191 -22.31 -1.73 49.62
CA LEU A 191 -22.01 -0.84 50.73
C LEU A 191 -22.00 0.65 50.35
N ILE A 192 -21.98 0.96 49.06
CA ILE A 192 -21.99 2.32 48.51
C ILE A 192 -23.42 2.62 48.03
N GLU A 193 -23.93 3.79 48.38
CA GLU A 193 -25.28 4.18 47.97
C GLU A 193 -25.21 4.81 46.58
N ALA A 194 -26.03 4.34 45.63
CA ALA A 194 -26.07 4.84 44.24
C ALA A 194 -26.22 6.38 44.11
N SER A 195 -26.73 7.06 45.15
CA SER A 195 -26.81 8.52 45.21
C SER A 195 -25.47 9.26 45.28
N GLU A 196 -24.37 8.55 45.57
CA GLU A 196 -23.02 9.11 45.64
C GLU A 196 -22.39 9.33 44.26
N GLY A 197 -22.93 8.70 43.21
CA GLY A 197 -22.48 8.90 41.82
C GLY A 197 -21.06 8.41 41.54
N ILE A 198 -20.57 7.46 42.34
CA ILE A 198 -19.26 6.82 42.18
C ILE A 198 -19.42 5.63 41.24
N ASP A 199 -18.47 5.43 40.32
CA ASP A 199 -18.41 4.19 39.55
C ASP A 199 -17.83 3.06 40.41
N GLU A 200 -18.71 2.35 41.11
CA GLU A 200 -18.40 1.21 41.99
C GLU A 200 -17.78 0.03 41.23
N CYS A 201 -18.11 -0.08 39.94
CA CYS A 201 -17.64 -1.17 39.09
C CYS A 201 -16.27 -0.88 38.47
N ARG A 202 -15.68 0.31 38.69
CA ARG A 202 -14.42 0.68 38.07
C ARG A 202 -13.33 -0.36 38.33
N LEU A 203 -12.46 -0.56 37.35
CA LEU A 203 -11.36 -1.50 37.43
C LEU A 203 -10.03 -0.73 37.34
N GLU A 204 -9.08 -1.10 38.18
CA GLU A 204 -7.73 -0.54 38.16
C GLU A 204 -6.73 -1.64 37.82
N LEU A 205 -5.83 -1.36 36.87
CA LEU A 205 -4.73 -2.26 36.50
C LEU A 205 -3.40 -1.60 36.87
N TRP A 206 -2.51 -2.38 37.47
CA TRP A 206 -1.13 -2.00 37.71
C TRP A 206 -0.22 -2.86 36.88
N MET A 207 0.79 -2.21 36.30
CA MET A 207 1.91 -2.88 35.67
C MET A 207 3.18 -2.49 36.38
N ASN A 208 4.02 -3.46 36.65
CA ASN A 208 5.42 -3.24 36.99
C ASN A 208 6.26 -4.05 36.00
N ALA A 209 7.11 -3.37 35.23
CA ALA A 209 7.85 -3.99 34.16
C ALA A 209 9.25 -3.40 34.03
N THR A 210 10.19 -4.21 33.55
CA THR A 210 11.51 -3.73 33.12
C THR A 210 11.55 -3.71 31.58
N MET A 211 11.81 -2.53 31.01
CA MET A 211 12.00 -2.31 29.58
C MET A 211 13.49 -2.33 29.25
N VAL A 212 13.86 -3.00 28.17
CA VAL A 212 15.22 -3.03 27.61
C VAL A 212 15.32 -1.97 26.51
N ILE A 213 16.33 -1.11 26.62
CA ILE A 213 16.60 -0.03 25.68
C ILE A 213 17.91 -0.34 24.96
N PRO A 214 17.88 -0.76 23.69
CA PRO A 214 19.11 -1.05 22.97
C PRO A 214 19.75 0.22 22.41
N SER A 215 21.08 0.23 22.34
CA SER A 215 21.86 1.24 21.58
C SER A 215 21.85 2.67 22.16
N MET A 216 21.96 2.75 23.49
CA MET A 216 22.24 3.98 24.23
C MET A 216 23.50 3.78 25.08
N ASP A 217 24.51 4.62 24.94
CA ASP A 217 25.76 4.58 25.70
C ASP A 217 25.83 5.71 26.74
N GLU A 218 25.70 6.99 26.31
CA GLU A 218 25.98 8.16 27.17
C GLU A 218 24.79 9.13 27.32
N GLY A 219 23.86 9.14 26.37
CA GLY A 219 22.66 9.97 26.44
C GLY A 219 22.91 11.45 26.20
N GLU A 220 23.98 11.79 25.48
CA GLU A 220 24.34 13.19 25.17
C GLU A 220 23.55 13.76 23.98
N GLU A 221 23.25 12.92 22.99
CA GLU A 221 22.49 13.29 21.79
C GLU A 221 21.69 12.08 21.28
N PHE A 222 20.36 12.14 21.36
CA PHE A 222 19.50 11.02 20.99
C PHE A 222 18.12 11.47 20.51
N THR A 223 17.47 10.62 19.73
CA THR A 223 16.06 10.77 19.34
C THR A 223 15.24 9.72 20.07
N MET A 224 14.18 10.16 20.74
CA MET A 224 13.09 9.31 21.18
C MET A 224 11.93 9.41 20.19
N VAL A 225 11.41 8.26 19.78
CA VAL A 225 10.23 8.14 18.93
C VAL A 225 9.13 7.49 19.73
N PHE A 226 7.92 8.04 19.63
CA PHE A 226 6.75 7.49 20.29
C PHE A 226 5.62 7.33 19.29
N ASN A 227 5.10 6.11 19.14
CA ASN A 227 3.90 5.87 18.34
C ASN A 227 2.65 6.22 19.15
N ALA A 228 2.12 7.43 18.94
CA ALA A 228 0.90 7.93 19.60
C ALA A 228 -0.40 7.41 18.96
N SER A 229 -0.28 6.57 17.93
CA SER A 229 -1.43 6.11 17.15
C SER A 229 -2.45 5.38 18.00
N ASN A 230 -3.72 5.79 17.90
CA ASN A 230 -4.83 5.22 18.67
C ASN A 230 -4.68 5.36 20.21
N MET A 231 -3.93 6.36 20.68
CA MET A 231 -3.69 6.59 22.10
C MET A 231 -4.29 7.92 22.54
N THR A 232 -5.17 7.89 23.54
CA THR A 232 -5.78 9.09 24.12
C THR A 232 -5.82 8.99 25.64
N ASN A 233 -5.86 10.14 26.33
CA ASN A 233 -5.98 10.21 27.79
C ASN A 233 -4.89 9.45 28.55
N ALA A 234 -3.70 9.33 27.96
CA ALA A 234 -2.54 8.76 28.61
C ALA A 234 -1.53 9.86 28.99
N VAL A 235 -0.78 9.62 30.05
CA VAL A 235 0.32 10.48 30.50
C VAL A 235 1.53 9.60 30.73
N LEU A 236 2.66 9.93 30.10
CA LEU A 236 3.92 9.21 30.27
C LEU A 236 4.94 10.15 30.88
N ASP A 237 5.36 9.85 32.11
CA ASP A 237 6.38 10.58 32.85
C ASP A 237 7.72 9.85 32.70
N PHE A 238 8.64 10.41 31.91
CA PHE A 238 9.99 9.93 31.75
C PHE A 238 10.93 10.64 32.72
N THR A 239 11.71 9.87 33.46
CA THR A 239 12.85 10.35 34.26
C THR A 239 14.13 9.80 33.65
N PHE A 240 14.97 10.67 33.10
CA PHE A 240 16.27 10.27 32.54
C PHE A 240 17.40 10.43 33.56
N PRO A 241 18.54 9.72 33.36
CA PRO A 241 19.77 9.95 34.12
C PRO A 241 20.18 11.43 34.14
N ILE A 242 20.87 11.83 35.21
CA ILE A 242 21.23 13.24 35.44
C ILE A 242 22.19 13.73 34.35
N SER A 243 21.70 14.64 33.51
CA SER A 243 22.50 15.33 32.49
C SER A 243 22.20 16.83 32.53
N PRO A 244 23.05 17.65 33.19
CA PRO A 244 22.76 19.06 33.47
C PRO A 244 22.55 19.94 32.24
N ASP A 245 23.20 19.59 31.13
CA ASP A 245 23.15 20.35 29.88
C ASP A 245 22.12 19.79 28.89
N LEU A 246 21.44 18.69 29.22
CA LEU A 246 20.44 18.08 28.34
C LEU A 246 19.26 19.01 28.13
N ARG A 247 18.92 19.23 26.87
CA ARG A 247 17.76 20.02 26.47
C ARG A 247 17.03 19.33 25.34
N LEU A 248 15.75 19.68 25.19
CA LEU A 248 15.01 19.40 23.99
C LEU A 248 15.61 20.23 22.83
N ASP A 249 15.99 19.55 21.76
CA ASP A 249 16.42 20.18 20.51
C ASP A 249 15.22 20.41 19.58
N MET A 250 14.37 19.39 19.43
CA MET A 250 13.22 19.48 18.53
C MET A 250 12.08 18.55 18.97
N TRP A 251 10.86 19.00 18.71
CA TRP A 251 9.61 18.26 18.87
C TRP A 251 8.86 18.27 17.54
N GLU A 252 8.43 17.10 17.09
CA GLU A 252 7.64 16.93 15.87
C GLU A 252 6.50 15.93 16.08
N GLU A 253 5.31 16.32 15.63
CA GLU A 253 4.15 15.46 15.44
C GLU A 253 4.06 15.14 13.95
N CYS A 254 4.14 13.85 13.60
CA CYS A 254 4.13 13.36 12.22
C CYS A 254 2.92 12.45 12.00
N GLU A 255 1.88 12.98 11.37
CA GLU A 255 0.67 12.24 11.02
C GLU A 255 0.71 11.69 9.59
N GLY A 256 -0.24 10.80 9.27
CA GLY A 256 -0.51 10.39 7.89
C GLY A 256 0.13 9.08 7.48
N ARG A 257 0.97 8.47 8.33
CA ARG A 257 1.46 7.12 8.09
C ARG A 257 0.27 6.14 8.08
N ASP A 258 0.17 5.33 7.06
CA ASP A 258 -0.86 4.28 7.00
C ASP A 258 -0.39 3.07 7.81
N LEU A 259 -1.08 2.77 8.91
CA LEU A 259 -0.75 1.66 9.80
C LEU A 259 -1.14 0.30 9.23
N GLU A 260 -1.96 0.25 8.17
CA GLU A 260 -2.29 -1.00 7.47
C GLU A 260 -1.14 -1.46 6.57
N PHE A 261 -0.19 -0.57 6.26
CA PHE A 261 0.97 -0.84 5.44
C PHE A 261 2.26 -0.48 6.21
N GLU A 262 2.89 -1.47 6.82
CA GLU A 262 4.25 -1.30 7.33
C GLU A 262 5.22 -1.26 6.13
N PRO A 263 5.88 -0.12 5.85
CA PRO A 263 6.81 -0.04 4.74
C PRO A 263 7.98 -1.02 4.98
N SER A 264 8.36 -1.76 3.95
CA SER A 264 9.48 -2.72 4.01
C SER A 264 10.84 -2.05 4.22
N THR A 265 10.89 -0.73 4.11
CA THR A 265 12.11 0.10 4.13
C THR A 265 11.82 1.42 4.85
N GLN A 266 12.71 1.83 5.74
CA GLN A 266 12.62 3.14 6.42
C GLN A 266 13.08 4.32 5.55
N GLU A 267 13.11 4.16 4.22
CA GLU A 267 13.38 5.26 3.28
C GLU A 267 12.21 6.26 3.20
N ASP A 268 11.01 5.84 3.64
CA ASP A 268 9.79 6.66 3.66
C ASP A 268 9.62 7.51 4.93
N ALA A 269 10.63 7.54 5.81
CA ALA A 269 10.55 8.36 7.01
C ALA A 269 10.58 9.86 6.66
N PRO A 270 9.80 10.70 7.36
CA PRO A 270 9.78 12.14 7.10
C PRO A 270 11.18 12.73 7.31
N LEU A 271 11.51 13.82 6.61
CA LEU A 271 12.76 14.52 6.90
C LEU A 271 12.68 15.20 8.28
N ARG A 272 13.82 15.30 8.95
CA ARG A 272 13.91 16.01 10.24
C ARG A 272 13.43 17.46 10.08
N GLY A 273 12.49 17.89 10.91
CA GLY A 273 11.98 19.26 10.93
C GLY A 273 10.87 19.52 9.92
N THR A 274 10.39 18.51 9.19
CA THR A 274 9.41 18.70 8.12
C THR A 274 8.00 18.26 8.49
N CYS A 275 7.77 17.64 9.65
CA CYS A 275 6.42 17.21 10.00
C CYS A 275 5.49 18.38 10.30
N ILE A 276 4.23 18.25 9.85
CA ILE A 276 3.18 19.26 10.05
C ILE A 276 2.17 18.70 11.05
N GLY A 277 2.48 18.91 12.32
CA GLY A 277 1.62 18.48 13.43
C GLY A 277 0.26 19.16 13.46
N ASP A 278 -0.76 18.44 13.92
CA ASP A 278 -2.09 18.99 14.22
C ASP A 278 -2.18 19.61 15.63
N GLY A 279 -1.15 19.43 16.46
CA GLY A 279 -1.03 20.01 17.80
C GLY A 279 -1.93 19.32 18.83
N SER A 280 -2.33 18.08 18.56
CA SER A 280 -3.13 17.26 19.45
C SER A 280 -2.32 16.73 20.62
N SER A 281 -1.07 16.34 20.38
CA SER A 281 -0.15 15.83 21.38
C SER A 281 0.59 16.98 22.07
N SER A 282 0.97 16.80 23.34
CA SER A 282 1.67 17.84 24.09
C SER A 282 2.74 17.27 25.02
N TYR A 283 3.70 18.11 25.40
CA TYR A 283 4.80 17.73 26.27
C TYR A 283 5.15 18.81 27.30
N ILE A 284 5.82 18.38 28.37
CA ILE A 284 6.48 19.24 29.37
C ILE A 284 7.91 18.72 29.53
N PHE A 285 8.89 19.63 29.49
CA PHE A 285 10.30 19.31 29.71
C PHE A 285 10.86 20.15 30.85
N GLU A 286 11.40 19.49 31.87
CA GLU A 286 12.03 20.13 33.03
C GLU A 286 13.39 19.47 33.28
N ASN A 287 14.47 20.25 33.19
CA ASN A 287 15.80 19.84 33.61
C ASN A 287 16.20 20.65 34.84
N THR A 288 16.40 19.98 35.97
CA THR A 288 16.86 20.62 37.21
C THR A 288 18.10 19.92 37.74
N GLU A 289 19.07 20.69 38.25
CA GLU A 289 20.32 20.15 38.81
C GLU A 289 20.10 19.18 40.00
N GLU A 290 18.94 19.24 40.67
CA GLU A 290 18.64 18.46 41.88
C GLU A 290 17.71 17.24 41.66
N GLU A 291 16.77 17.30 40.70
CA GLU A 291 15.76 16.23 40.48
C GLU A 291 15.95 15.44 39.18
N GLY A 292 17.01 15.71 38.42
CA GLY A 292 17.27 15.07 37.12
C GLY A 292 16.46 15.69 35.98
N VAL A 293 16.39 14.97 34.86
CA VAL A 293 15.64 15.39 33.67
C VAL A 293 14.29 14.69 33.66
N LYS A 294 13.22 15.48 33.69
CA LYS A 294 11.84 15.02 33.60
C LYS A 294 11.23 15.44 32.27
N PHE A 295 10.64 14.47 31.57
CA PHE A 295 9.92 14.70 30.33
C PHE A 295 8.54 14.05 30.44
N ILE A 296 7.48 14.85 30.35
CA ILE A 296 6.10 14.39 30.42
C ILE A 296 5.52 14.46 29.02
N LEU A 297 4.99 13.34 28.53
CA LEU A 297 4.33 13.21 27.24
C LEU A 297 2.83 12.93 27.44
N MET A 298 2.00 13.68 26.73
CA MET A 298 0.55 13.55 26.71
C MET A 298 0.11 13.37 25.25
N PRO A 299 0.13 12.13 24.72
CA PRO A 299 -0.24 11.85 23.33
C PRO A 299 -1.77 11.91 23.16
N HIS A 300 -2.23 12.34 21.98
CA HIS A 300 -3.66 12.39 21.68
C HIS A 300 -3.99 12.10 20.22
N ARG A 301 -4.19 10.82 19.88
CA ARG A 301 -4.70 10.40 18.57
C ARG A 301 -6.04 9.68 18.66
N SER A 302 -7.10 10.30 18.12
CA SER A 302 -8.42 9.67 18.08
C SER A 302 -8.47 8.41 17.20
N THR A 303 -9.22 7.42 17.67
CA THR A 303 -9.57 6.17 16.97
C THR A 303 -10.26 6.41 15.61
N ASP A 304 -10.95 7.56 15.47
CA ASP A 304 -11.67 7.96 14.26
C ASP A 304 -10.74 8.21 13.06
N LEU A 305 -9.46 8.50 13.31
CA LEU A 305 -8.48 8.85 12.29
C LEU A 305 -7.78 7.62 11.70
N TRP A 306 -7.99 6.43 12.26
CA TRP A 306 -7.45 5.18 11.72
C TRP A 306 -7.87 4.93 10.26
N PRO A 307 -6.97 4.42 9.39
CA PRO A 307 -5.64 3.87 9.70
C PRO A 307 -4.50 4.90 9.73
N SER A 308 -4.81 6.21 9.71
CA SER A 308 -3.79 7.25 9.81
C SER A 308 -3.18 7.28 11.21
N GLY A 309 -1.93 6.85 11.29
CA GLY A 309 -1.09 6.92 12.48
C GLY A 309 -0.52 8.30 12.74
N GLU A 310 0.08 8.40 13.92
CA GLU A 310 0.85 9.52 14.44
C GLU A 310 2.12 8.95 15.10
N ASP A 311 3.26 9.48 14.67
CA ASP A 311 4.56 9.26 15.28
C ASP A 311 5.10 10.59 15.81
N LEU A 312 5.54 10.57 17.07
CA LEU A 312 6.11 11.71 17.75
C LEU A 312 7.63 11.57 17.76
N PHE A 313 8.35 12.57 17.29
CA PHE A 313 9.81 12.60 17.34
C PHE A 313 10.28 13.67 18.32
N ILE A 314 11.10 13.25 19.27
CA ILE A 314 11.61 14.07 20.36
C ILE A 314 13.14 13.98 20.33
N ASP A 315 13.80 15.03 19.86
CA ASP A 315 15.25 15.09 19.78
C ASP A 315 15.82 15.76 21.02
N PHE A 316 16.78 15.12 21.68
CA PHE A 316 17.51 15.64 22.83
C PHE A 316 18.97 15.87 22.49
N THR A 317 19.57 16.90 23.09
CA THR A 317 20.99 17.20 22.91
C THR A 317 21.56 17.95 24.12
N THR A 318 22.85 17.80 24.37
CA THR A 318 23.64 18.65 25.28
C THR A 318 24.35 19.79 24.55
N ALA A 319 24.27 19.83 23.21
CA ALA A 319 24.88 20.89 22.41
C ALA A 319 24.28 22.26 22.75
N PRO A 320 25.10 23.33 22.75
CA PRO A 320 24.60 24.67 23.03
C PRO A 320 23.55 25.10 21.99
N ILE A 321 22.61 25.95 22.41
CA ILE A 321 21.59 26.49 21.50
C ILE A 321 22.30 27.19 20.33
N PRO A 322 22.00 26.82 19.07
CA PRO A 322 22.63 27.42 17.92
C PRO A 322 22.28 28.91 17.79
N ILE A 323 23.14 29.66 17.11
CA ILE A 323 22.86 31.04 16.74
C ILE A 323 21.86 31.00 15.59
N ASN A 324 20.72 31.69 15.73
CA ASN A 324 19.72 31.76 14.66
C ASN A 324 20.28 32.51 13.44
N ASN A 325 20.47 31.79 12.34
CA ASN A 325 20.91 32.32 11.05
C ASN A 325 19.71 32.44 10.10
N PRO A 326 19.83 33.18 8.98
CA PRO A 326 18.79 33.16 7.97
C PRO A 326 18.66 31.75 7.40
N PRO A 327 17.44 31.30 7.06
CA PRO A 327 17.25 30.03 6.39
C PRO A 327 18.03 30.03 5.08
N SER A 328 18.42 28.87 4.58
CA SER A 328 19.20 28.75 3.36
C SER A 328 18.60 27.74 2.40
N TRP A 329 18.79 27.95 1.10
CA TRP A 329 18.38 26.97 0.11
C TRP A 329 19.31 25.75 0.12
N SER A 330 18.73 24.55 0.17
CA SER A 330 19.46 23.30 0.11
C SER A 330 19.97 22.97 -1.30
N GLU A 331 20.75 21.89 -1.40
CA GLU A 331 21.15 21.30 -2.70
C GLU A 331 20.01 20.58 -3.41
N ASN A 332 18.99 20.13 -2.67
CA ASN A 332 17.79 19.49 -3.21
C ASN A 332 16.81 20.53 -3.81
N ALA A 333 16.96 21.81 -3.45
CA ALA A 333 16.14 22.88 -3.98
C ALA A 333 16.37 23.09 -5.48
N PRO A 334 15.30 23.14 -6.30
CA PRO A 334 15.39 23.43 -7.73
C PRO A 334 16.19 24.71 -8.00
N LEU A 335 17.07 24.65 -9.00
CA LEU A 335 17.94 25.76 -9.35
C LEU A 335 17.13 27.04 -9.63
N ASN A 336 17.72 28.19 -9.31
CA ASN A 336 17.09 29.46 -9.62
C ASN A 336 16.95 29.62 -11.15
N GLY A 337 15.74 29.90 -11.62
CA GLY A 337 15.39 30.00 -13.05
C GLY A 337 14.81 28.72 -13.65
N SER A 338 14.80 27.60 -12.92
CA SER A 338 14.26 26.33 -13.42
C SER A 338 12.79 26.42 -13.83
N TRP A 339 12.42 25.53 -14.76
CA TRP A 339 11.07 25.39 -15.29
C TRP A 339 10.39 24.15 -14.70
N PHE A 340 9.15 24.31 -14.26
CA PHE A 340 8.31 23.24 -13.72
C PHE A 340 7.20 22.92 -14.73
N PRO A 341 7.36 21.83 -15.49
CA PRO A 341 6.35 21.38 -16.43
C PRO A 341 5.13 20.82 -15.71
N SER A 342 3.95 21.25 -16.13
CA SER A 342 2.70 20.56 -15.85
C SER A 342 2.21 19.82 -17.09
N LEU A 343 1.82 18.56 -16.95
CA LEU A 343 1.35 17.73 -18.06
C LEU A 343 -0.17 17.83 -18.29
N GLU A 344 -0.87 18.75 -17.62
CA GLU A 344 -2.27 19.05 -17.89
C GLU A 344 -2.61 20.52 -17.59
N SER A 345 -3.74 20.99 -18.13
CA SER A 345 -4.24 22.34 -17.82
C SER A 345 -5.28 22.30 -16.71
N GLY A 346 -5.29 23.32 -15.85
CA GLY A 346 -6.24 23.49 -14.76
C GLY A 346 -5.55 23.78 -13.44
N GLN A 347 -6.21 23.43 -12.33
CA GLN A 347 -5.64 23.56 -11.00
C GLN A 347 -4.70 22.38 -10.71
N ILE A 348 -3.42 22.68 -10.52
CA ILE A 348 -2.34 21.69 -10.36
C ILE A 348 -1.62 21.95 -9.04
N ILE A 349 -1.22 20.89 -8.35
CA ILE A 349 -0.18 20.95 -7.30
C ILE A 349 1.17 20.86 -8.02
N TRP A 350 1.88 21.98 -8.12
CA TRP A 350 3.15 22.03 -8.87
C TRP A 350 4.37 21.77 -7.98
N ALA A 351 4.19 21.84 -6.65
CA ALA A 351 5.16 21.42 -5.67
C ALA A 351 4.42 20.91 -4.43
N ASP A 352 4.62 19.64 -4.11
CA ASP A 352 4.13 19.01 -2.89
C ASP A 352 5.06 19.30 -1.69
N TRP A 353 4.54 19.12 -0.48
CA TRP A 353 5.30 19.38 0.74
C TRP A 353 6.56 18.51 0.91
N ASN A 354 6.56 17.26 0.44
CA ASN A 354 7.74 16.41 0.53
C ASN A 354 8.90 17.01 -0.28
N SER A 355 8.59 17.53 -1.48
CA SER A 355 9.56 18.31 -2.27
C SER A 355 9.93 19.62 -1.56
N ILE A 356 8.95 20.46 -1.22
CA ILE A 356 9.17 21.81 -0.67
C ILE A 356 10.00 21.77 0.62
N SER A 357 9.69 20.85 1.51
CA SER A 357 10.36 20.73 2.80
C SER A 357 11.84 20.35 2.68
N SER A 358 12.22 19.72 1.56
CA SER A 358 13.62 19.44 1.25
C SER A 358 14.39 20.65 0.72
N TRP A 359 13.73 21.75 0.33
CA TRP A 359 14.36 22.90 -0.34
C TRP A 359 15.11 23.82 0.62
N PHE A 360 14.86 23.73 1.92
CA PHE A 360 15.37 24.66 2.91
C PHE A 360 16.18 23.94 3.98
N ILE A 361 17.19 24.64 4.50
CA ILE A 361 17.98 24.24 5.66
C ILE A 361 17.95 25.40 6.63
N ASP A 362 17.61 25.10 7.87
CA ASP A 362 17.54 26.06 8.97
C ASP A 362 17.88 25.37 10.29
N GLU A 363 18.21 26.15 11.33
CA GLU A 363 18.40 25.59 12.67
C GLU A 363 17.08 25.22 13.37
N LYS A 364 15.96 25.83 12.95
CA LYS A 364 14.61 25.48 13.42
C LYS A 364 13.91 24.50 12.48
N PRO A 365 12.79 23.89 12.91
CA PRO A 365 12.00 23.03 12.02
C PRO A 365 11.58 23.78 10.75
N ILE A 366 11.79 23.17 9.59
CA ILE A 366 11.34 23.68 8.28
C ILE A 366 9.81 23.86 8.26
N SER A 367 9.07 23.02 8.98
CA SER A 367 7.63 23.16 9.19
C SER A 367 7.23 24.42 9.95
N GLN A 368 8.16 25.16 10.55
CA GLN A 368 7.89 26.47 11.17
C GLN A 368 8.26 27.66 10.28
N LEU A 369 8.95 27.43 9.16
CA LEU A 369 9.26 28.50 8.22
C LEU A 369 8.00 28.99 7.50
N GLU A 370 7.94 30.30 7.30
CA GLU A 370 6.96 30.92 6.40
C GLU A 370 7.49 30.84 4.98
N ILE A 371 6.85 30.04 4.12
CA ILE A 371 7.27 29.87 2.74
C ILE A 371 6.34 30.68 1.86
N ASN A 372 6.90 31.70 1.22
CA ASN A 372 6.16 32.70 0.47
C ASN A 372 6.45 32.55 -1.01
N CYS A 373 5.51 31.98 -1.75
CA CYS A 373 5.56 31.91 -3.21
C CYS A 373 4.49 32.82 -3.84
N ASN A 374 4.94 33.85 -4.55
CA ASN A 374 4.08 34.85 -5.17
C ASN A 374 4.27 34.87 -6.69
N SER A 375 3.20 35.20 -7.42
CA SER A 375 3.26 35.43 -8.87
C SER A 375 2.68 36.80 -9.21
N GLU A 376 3.24 37.45 -10.23
CA GLU A 376 2.65 38.67 -10.81
C GLU A 376 1.45 38.35 -11.72
N SER A 377 1.24 37.09 -12.08
CA SER A 377 0.20 36.62 -13.00
C SER A 377 -1.14 36.31 -12.30
N SER A 378 -2.22 36.21 -13.07
CA SER A 378 -3.55 35.80 -12.58
C SER A 378 -3.67 34.31 -12.23
N ALA A 379 -2.56 33.59 -12.07
CA ALA A 379 -2.51 32.13 -11.90
C ALA A 379 -3.07 31.64 -10.55
N ASN A 380 -3.44 32.54 -9.62
CA ASN A 380 -3.96 32.20 -8.29
C ASN A 380 -3.08 31.16 -7.58
N ILE A 381 -1.77 31.44 -7.49
CA ILE A 381 -0.86 30.60 -6.69
C ILE A 381 -1.30 30.68 -5.22
N GLN A 382 -1.51 29.54 -4.59
CA GLN A 382 -1.94 29.44 -3.20
C GLN A 382 -1.24 28.27 -2.50
N GLN A 383 -0.95 28.46 -1.23
CA GLN A 383 -0.51 27.39 -0.34
C GLN A 383 -1.74 26.65 0.21
N LEU A 384 -1.70 25.33 0.16
CA LEU A 384 -2.71 24.43 0.71
C LEU A 384 -2.47 24.17 2.21
N SER A 385 -3.40 23.50 2.88
CA SER A 385 -3.31 23.22 4.33
C SER A 385 -2.16 22.28 4.70
N ASP A 386 -1.76 21.41 3.77
CA ASP A 386 -0.60 20.51 3.87
C ASP A 386 0.72 21.21 3.49
N LYS A 387 0.72 22.55 3.35
CA LYS A 387 1.83 23.39 2.87
C LYS A 387 2.27 23.19 1.41
N SER A 388 1.62 22.29 0.66
CA SER A 388 1.84 22.16 -0.79
C SER A 388 1.41 23.43 -1.53
N PHE A 389 2.02 23.72 -2.68
CA PHE A 389 1.62 24.84 -3.53
C PHE A 389 0.78 24.38 -4.73
N SER A 390 -0.35 25.05 -4.92
CA SER A 390 -1.21 24.86 -6.09
C SER A 390 -1.38 26.14 -6.89
N GLY A 391 -1.69 25.99 -8.17
CA GLY A 391 -1.93 27.10 -9.10
C GLY A 391 -2.78 26.68 -10.30
N ASN A 392 -3.42 27.65 -10.95
CA ASN A 392 -4.12 27.41 -12.21
C ASN A 392 -3.16 27.65 -13.39
N ILE A 393 -2.73 26.56 -14.02
CA ILE A 393 -1.71 26.53 -15.08
C ILE A 393 -2.40 26.03 -16.35
N ASN A 394 -2.26 26.75 -17.46
CA ASN A 394 -2.89 26.37 -18.73
C ASN A 394 -1.88 26.36 -19.88
N PHE A 395 -2.15 25.54 -20.89
CA PHE A 395 -1.35 25.52 -22.12
C PHE A 395 -1.29 26.89 -22.80
N GLY A 396 -0.08 27.27 -23.23
CA GLY A 396 0.22 28.58 -23.81
C GLY A 396 0.37 29.72 -22.80
N GLN A 397 0.37 29.42 -21.49
CA GLN A 397 0.69 30.38 -20.44
C GLN A 397 1.96 29.94 -19.71
N ASP A 398 2.86 30.92 -19.48
CA ASP A 398 4.02 30.75 -18.62
C ASP A 398 3.90 31.70 -17.44
N ILE A 399 4.07 31.15 -16.25
CA ILE A 399 3.85 31.83 -14.99
C ILE A 399 5.17 31.90 -14.27
N GLN A 400 5.68 33.11 -14.10
CA GLN A 400 6.82 33.32 -13.22
C GLN A 400 6.36 33.37 -11.77
N ILE A 401 7.04 32.60 -10.91
CA ILE A 401 6.85 32.59 -9.47
C ILE A 401 8.14 33.00 -8.77
N GLN A 402 8.01 33.75 -7.68
CA GLN A 402 9.10 34.14 -6.80
C GLN A 402 8.84 33.55 -5.43
N CYS A 403 9.76 32.72 -4.96
CA CYS A 403 9.67 32.02 -3.70
C CYS A 403 10.83 32.40 -2.78
N GLU A 404 10.52 32.54 -1.49
CA GLU A 404 11.50 32.64 -0.41
C GLU A 404 10.95 31.95 0.85
N SER A 405 11.83 31.61 1.77
CA SER A 405 11.46 31.22 3.13
C SER A 405 11.90 32.29 4.12
N VAL A 406 11.09 32.50 5.16
CA VAL A 406 11.32 33.48 6.22
C VAL A 406 11.21 32.79 7.58
N ASP A 407 12.19 33.02 8.45
CA ASP A 407 12.19 32.53 9.83
C ASP A 407 11.31 33.39 10.77
N ASP A 408 11.23 33.00 12.03
CA ASP A 408 10.45 33.74 13.04
C ASP A 408 11.05 35.09 13.44
N LEU A 409 12.30 35.37 13.06
CA LEU A 409 12.95 36.68 13.21
C LEU A 409 12.83 37.57 11.96
N GLY A 410 12.15 37.11 10.91
CA GLY A 410 11.96 37.84 9.67
C GLY A 410 13.18 37.84 8.74
N GLN A 411 14.11 36.91 8.94
CA GLN A 411 15.28 36.71 8.09
C GLN A 411 14.90 35.83 6.89
N SER A 412 15.39 36.19 5.70
CA SER A 412 15.00 35.55 4.44
C SER A 412 16.13 34.68 3.88
N SER A 413 15.76 33.56 3.26
CA SER A 413 16.67 32.71 2.48
C SER A 413 17.12 33.31 1.15
N GLY A 414 16.54 34.46 0.79
CA GLY A 414 16.71 35.08 -0.51
C GLY A 414 15.76 34.50 -1.55
N ILE A 415 15.38 35.34 -2.51
CA ILE A 415 14.36 35.00 -3.50
C ILE A 415 14.95 34.12 -4.60
N ARG A 416 14.32 32.97 -4.86
CA ARG A 416 14.46 32.21 -6.11
C ARG A 416 13.24 32.42 -6.98
N THR A 417 13.44 32.39 -8.30
CA THR A 417 12.43 32.58 -9.32
C THR A 417 12.33 31.32 -10.17
N TRP A 418 11.11 30.84 -10.43
CA TRP A 418 10.86 29.69 -11.30
C TRP A 418 9.78 30.00 -12.33
N ASN A 419 9.71 29.19 -13.37
CA ASN A 419 8.71 29.31 -14.43
C ASN A 419 7.81 28.08 -14.43
N LEU A 420 6.51 28.26 -14.32
CA LEU A 420 5.50 27.19 -14.38
C LEU A 420 4.75 27.28 -15.71
N GLY A 421 4.35 26.15 -16.27
CA GLY A 421 3.52 26.13 -17.47
C GLY A 421 3.25 24.72 -17.97
N VAL A 422 2.41 24.60 -18.99
CA VAL A 422 2.22 23.34 -19.70
C VAL A 422 3.09 23.39 -20.97
N PRO A 423 4.19 22.60 -21.03
CA PRO A 423 5.14 22.67 -22.13
C PRO A 423 4.59 22.12 -23.44
N ILE A 424 3.75 21.08 -23.34
CA ILE A 424 3.28 20.32 -24.50
C ILE A 424 1.79 20.06 -24.46
N SER A 425 1.18 19.92 -25.63
CA SER A 425 -0.16 19.37 -25.81
C SER A 425 -0.09 18.18 -26.77
N LEU A 426 -0.76 17.09 -26.42
CA LEU A 426 -0.71 15.82 -27.15
C LEU A 426 -2.04 15.58 -27.86
N VAL A 427 -1.97 15.27 -29.15
CA VAL A 427 -3.13 14.94 -29.97
C VAL A 427 -2.83 13.70 -30.80
N THR A 428 -3.79 12.79 -30.93
CA THR A 428 -3.72 11.70 -31.92
C THR A 428 -4.66 11.98 -33.09
N SER A 429 -4.23 11.58 -34.29
CA SER A 429 -5.04 11.64 -35.50
C SER A 429 -5.96 10.43 -35.69
N SER A 430 -5.81 9.37 -34.87
CA SER A 430 -6.58 8.13 -34.97
C SER A 430 -6.84 7.54 -33.59
N GLU A 431 -8.10 7.20 -33.29
CA GLU A 431 -8.44 6.44 -32.08
C GLU A 431 -8.14 4.94 -32.23
N ASN A 432 -7.96 4.45 -33.46
CA ASN A 432 -7.51 3.08 -33.70
C ASN A 432 -5.97 3.02 -33.67
N LEU A 433 -5.42 2.07 -32.91
CA LEU A 433 -3.99 1.87 -32.80
C LEU A 433 -3.38 1.48 -34.17
N LEU A 434 -2.26 2.11 -34.49
CA LEU A 434 -1.49 1.88 -35.72
C LEU A 434 -0.07 1.44 -35.32
N ASN A 435 0.67 0.80 -36.23
CA ASN A 435 2.07 0.43 -35.96
C ASN A 435 2.98 0.94 -37.11
N PRO A 436 3.76 2.01 -36.90
CA PRO A 436 3.78 2.87 -35.72
C PRO A 436 2.56 3.81 -35.63
N HIS A 437 2.20 4.23 -34.42
CA HIS A 437 1.09 5.16 -34.18
C HIS A 437 1.59 6.62 -34.11
N PRO A 438 1.00 7.55 -34.87
CA PRO A 438 1.39 8.96 -34.85
C PRO A 438 0.75 9.71 -33.68
N ILE A 439 1.57 10.40 -32.89
CA ILE A 439 1.13 11.38 -31.89
C ILE A 439 1.72 12.74 -32.27
N ASP A 440 0.85 13.73 -32.43
CA ASP A 440 1.25 15.11 -32.68
C ASP A 440 1.51 15.79 -31.32
N VAL A 441 2.72 16.30 -31.16
CA VAL A 441 3.19 17.03 -29.98
C VAL A 441 3.27 18.50 -30.34
N GLN A 442 2.41 19.32 -29.75
CA GLN A 442 2.47 20.78 -29.87
C GLN A 442 3.29 21.35 -28.72
N ILE A 443 4.22 22.25 -29.00
CA ILE A 443 5.09 22.86 -27.98
C ILE A 443 4.69 24.31 -27.74
N ASN A 444 4.70 24.72 -26.48
CA ASN A 444 4.60 26.12 -26.10
C ASN A 444 5.95 26.82 -26.38
N GLU A 445 5.98 27.76 -27.34
CA GLU A 445 7.18 28.36 -27.95
C GLU A 445 8.19 28.99 -26.96
N ASN A 446 7.79 29.30 -25.72
CA ASN A 446 8.65 29.93 -24.73
C ASN A 446 9.50 28.94 -23.91
N TRP A 447 9.28 27.64 -24.06
CA TRP A 447 9.99 26.61 -23.32
C TRP A 447 11.41 26.38 -23.87
N PRO A 448 12.39 26.06 -23.01
CA PRO A 448 13.70 25.59 -23.46
C PRO A 448 13.58 24.19 -24.08
N ASP A 449 14.65 23.72 -24.73
CA ASP A 449 14.70 22.38 -25.33
C ASP A 449 14.33 21.29 -24.30
N LEU A 450 13.36 20.44 -24.65
CA LEU A 450 12.84 19.38 -23.79
C LEU A 450 13.32 18.02 -24.27
N ILE A 451 13.58 17.11 -23.34
CA ILE A 451 13.78 15.69 -23.61
C ILE A 451 12.47 14.99 -23.25
N LEU A 452 11.75 14.53 -24.26
CA LEU A 452 10.54 13.75 -24.14
C LEU A 452 10.90 12.27 -24.10
N GLU A 453 10.47 11.57 -23.06
CA GLU A 453 10.51 10.11 -22.98
C GLU A 453 9.08 9.59 -23.14
N TYR A 454 8.87 8.55 -23.95
CA TYR A 454 7.52 8.10 -24.25
C TYR A 454 7.43 6.60 -24.55
N THR A 455 6.29 6.01 -24.18
CA THR A 455 5.95 4.63 -24.57
C THR A 455 4.44 4.38 -24.41
N PHE A 456 3.90 3.41 -25.14
CA PHE A 456 2.54 2.95 -24.90
C PHE A 456 2.48 1.99 -23.71
N THR A 457 1.38 2.01 -22.98
CA THR A 457 1.11 1.13 -21.83
C THR A 457 -0.32 0.59 -21.86
N GLN A 458 -0.50 -0.59 -21.28
CA GLN A 458 -1.81 -1.19 -21.00
C GLN A 458 -1.83 -1.64 -19.54
N SER A 459 -2.96 -1.44 -18.86
CA SER A 459 -3.13 -1.79 -17.43
C SER A 459 -2.12 -1.10 -16.50
N GLN A 460 -1.70 0.13 -16.85
CA GLN A 460 -0.74 0.96 -16.10
C GLN A 460 0.65 0.34 -15.89
N ASN A 461 0.99 -0.73 -16.61
CA ASN A 461 2.32 -1.34 -16.56
C ASN A 461 3.22 -0.70 -17.63
N ILE A 462 4.25 0.02 -17.20
CA ILE A 462 5.24 0.66 -18.07
C ILE A 462 6.36 -0.34 -18.34
N ASN A 463 6.56 -0.73 -19.60
CA ASN A 463 7.72 -1.54 -19.97
C ASN A 463 8.91 -0.62 -20.27
N THR A 464 9.84 -0.51 -19.33
CA THR A 464 11.01 0.36 -19.44
C THR A 464 11.92 0.03 -20.61
N GLU A 465 11.90 -1.20 -21.13
CA GLU A 465 12.69 -1.59 -22.32
C GLU A 465 12.20 -0.93 -23.62
N ASN A 466 10.94 -0.47 -23.64
CA ASN A 466 10.30 0.14 -24.81
C ASN A 466 10.22 1.67 -24.73
N ILE A 467 10.89 2.29 -23.76
CA ILE A 467 10.93 3.75 -23.65
C ILE A 467 11.83 4.30 -24.77
N GLU A 468 11.25 5.14 -25.61
CA GLU A 468 11.97 5.94 -26.58
C GLU A 468 12.16 7.37 -26.03
N SER A 469 13.18 8.07 -26.51
CA SER A 469 13.43 9.46 -26.14
C SER A 469 13.75 10.34 -27.34
N LEU A 470 13.31 11.59 -27.27
CA LEU A 470 13.46 12.59 -28.32
C LEU A 470 13.66 13.98 -27.72
N THR A 471 14.62 14.74 -28.24
CA THR A 471 14.76 16.15 -27.90
C THR A 471 13.92 17.00 -28.83
N ILE A 472 13.02 17.80 -28.27
CA ILE A 472 12.06 18.61 -29.00
C ILE A 472 12.22 20.10 -28.67
N SER A 473 12.07 20.95 -29.68
CA SER A 473 12.12 22.43 -29.55
C SER A 473 11.14 23.16 -30.47
N SER A 474 10.36 22.41 -31.24
CA SER A 474 9.20 22.86 -32.02
C SER A 474 8.19 21.74 -32.15
N ASP A 475 6.97 22.04 -32.61
CA ASP A 475 5.95 21.03 -32.92
C ASP A 475 6.53 19.86 -33.75
N GLU A 476 6.20 18.64 -33.33
CA GLU A 476 6.72 17.41 -33.93
C GLU A 476 5.69 16.27 -33.86
N THR A 477 5.74 15.36 -34.83
CA THR A 477 4.94 14.12 -34.81
C THR A 477 5.85 12.95 -34.44
N ILE A 478 5.60 12.33 -33.29
CA ILE A 478 6.31 11.12 -32.86
C ILE A 478 5.59 9.86 -33.39
N LEU A 479 6.37 8.84 -33.76
CA LEU A 479 5.88 7.59 -34.30
C LEU A 479 6.20 6.45 -33.33
N ILE A 480 5.21 6.07 -32.52
CA ILE A 480 5.40 5.14 -31.41
C ILE A 480 5.11 3.71 -31.87
N SER A 481 6.02 2.75 -31.62
CA SER A 481 5.75 1.35 -31.93
C SER A 481 4.68 0.78 -31.02
N SER A 482 3.72 0.04 -31.59
CA SER A 482 2.67 -0.65 -30.84
C SER A 482 2.92 -2.15 -30.69
N SER A 483 4.19 -2.57 -30.83
CA SER A 483 4.57 -3.99 -30.84
C SER A 483 4.31 -4.62 -29.47
N GLY A 484 3.71 -5.81 -29.46
CA GLY A 484 3.43 -6.57 -28.23
C GLY A 484 2.20 -6.10 -27.43
N MET A 485 1.47 -5.08 -27.90
CA MET A 485 0.18 -4.70 -27.33
C MET A 485 -0.89 -5.76 -27.60
N ILE A 486 -1.88 -5.91 -26.73
CA ILE A 486 -3.04 -6.80 -26.92
C ILE A 486 -4.31 -5.97 -27.20
N PRO A 487 -5.37 -6.57 -27.78
CA PRO A 487 -6.61 -5.84 -28.08
C PRO A 487 -7.21 -5.21 -26.82
N GLY A 488 -7.66 -3.96 -26.93
CA GLY A 488 -8.15 -3.17 -25.78
C GLY A 488 -7.64 -1.73 -25.75
N PRO A 489 -7.95 -0.98 -24.67
CA PRO A 489 -7.50 0.40 -24.51
C PRO A 489 -5.97 0.46 -24.38
N VAL A 490 -5.38 1.54 -24.92
CA VAL A 490 -3.95 1.83 -24.86
C VAL A 490 -3.76 3.26 -24.38
N ASP A 491 -2.97 3.42 -23.33
CA ASP A 491 -2.58 4.71 -22.78
C ASP A 491 -1.15 5.06 -23.21
N LEU A 492 -0.82 6.34 -23.15
CA LEU A 492 0.50 6.87 -23.50
C LEU A 492 1.19 7.38 -22.24
N TRP A 493 2.29 6.75 -21.83
CA TRP A 493 3.16 7.30 -20.80
C TRP A 493 4.13 8.30 -21.41
N ILE A 494 4.30 9.44 -20.74
CA ILE A 494 5.22 10.52 -21.12
C ILE A 494 6.02 10.94 -19.89
N GLY A 495 7.34 11.02 -20.03
CA GLY A 495 8.25 11.75 -19.16
C GLY A 495 8.81 12.99 -19.86
N ILE A 496 8.99 14.09 -19.13
CA ILE A 496 9.66 15.30 -19.60
C ILE A 496 10.82 15.61 -18.68
N ASN A 497 12.02 15.68 -19.26
CA ASN A 497 13.27 16.05 -18.61
C ASN A 497 14.02 17.09 -19.45
N GLY A 498 15.12 17.66 -18.93
CA GLY A 498 15.92 18.62 -19.69
C GLY A 498 16.90 19.40 -18.83
N ASN A 499 17.65 20.31 -19.47
CA ASN A 499 18.49 21.25 -18.74
C ASN A 499 17.63 22.34 -18.09
N GLU A 500 17.78 22.55 -16.78
CA GLU A 500 16.96 23.51 -16.00
C GLU A 500 15.45 23.18 -16.02
N ILE A 501 15.07 21.95 -16.36
CA ILE A 501 13.70 21.44 -16.31
C ILE A 501 13.57 20.53 -15.08
N PHE A 502 12.54 20.77 -14.26
CA PHE A 502 12.17 19.85 -13.19
C PHE A 502 11.50 18.61 -13.81
N PRO A 503 11.98 17.39 -13.53
CA PRO A 503 11.47 16.18 -14.17
C PRO A 503 10.00 15.94 -13.79
N THR A 504 9.18 15.54 -14.76
CA THR A 504 7.77 15.16 -14.54
C THR A 504 7.37 14.03 -15.46
N GLU A 505 6.40 13.22 -15.03
CA GLU A 505 5.82 12.17 -15.87
C GLU A 505 4.31 12.02 -15.68
N LYS A 506 3.63 11.44 -16.67
CA LYS A 506 2.19 11.16 -16.62
C LYS A 506 1.78 10.10 -17.63
N ILE A 507 0.72 9.36 -17.30
CA ILE A 507 -0.02 8.50 -18.23
C ILE A 507 -1.23 9.27 -18.80
N PHE A 508 -1.31 9.36 -20.12
CA PHE A 508 -2.37 10.00 -20.88
C PHE A 508 -3.30 8.97 -21.52
N SER A 509 -4.59 9.11 -21.26
CA SER A 509 -5.63 8.36 -21.98
C SER A 509 -6.13 9.17 -23.17
N LEU A 510 -5.57 8.91 -24.36
CA LEU A 510 -5.93 9.58 -25.61
C LEU A 510 -7.10 8.92 -26.35
N GLY A 511 -7.78 7.95 -25.72
CA GLY A 511 -8.87 7.18 -26.33
C GLY A 511 -8.42 6.17 -27.37
N ILE A 512 -7.12 5.83 -27.42
CA ILE A 512 -6.57 4.89 -28.39
C ILE A 512 -6.96 3.47 -28.01
N THR A 513 -7.42 2.70 -28.98
CA THR A 513 -7.82 1.30 -28.80
C THR A 513 -7.14 0.42 -29.84
N LYS A 514 -6.55 -0.69 -29.40
CA LYS A 514 -6.10 -1.76 -30.30
C LYS A 514 -7.29 -2.62 -30.70
N GLU A 515 -7.60 -2.63 -31.99
CA GLU A 515 -8.55 -3.61 -32.54
C GLU A 515 -7.88 -4.99 -32.65
N SER A 516 -8.67 -6.03 -32.41
CA SER A 516 -8.25 -7.42 -32.66
C SER A 516 -8.22 -7.74 -34.16
N SER A 517 -7.23 -8.53 -34.55
CA SER A 517 -6.98 -9.06 -35.89
C SER A 517 -7.40 -10.53 -35.97
N PRO A 518 -8.12 -10.94 -37.03
CA PRO A 518 -8.58 -12.32 -37.14
C PRO A 518 -7.41 -13.33 -37.21
N PRO A 519 -7.59 -14.54 -36.67
CA PRO A 519 -6.55 -15.55 -36.66
C PRO A 519 -6.20 -16.03 -38.08
N MET A 520 -4.94 -16.39 -38.30
CA MET A 520 -4.50 -17.01 -39.55
C MET A 520 -4.65 -18.53 -39.46
N ILE A 521 -5.33 -19.14 -40.43
CA ILE A 521 -5.59 -20.58 -40.46
C ILE A 521 -5.03 -21.14 -41.78
N SER A 522 -4.30 -22.25 -41.68
CA SER A 522 -3.73 -22.95 -42.83
C SER A 522 -4.03 -24.44 -42.74
N ILE A 523 -4.13 -25.11 -43.90
CA ILE A 523 -4.26 -26.56 -43.99
C ILE A 523 -2.89 -27.13 -44.38
N THR A 524 -2.42 -28.11 -43.63
CA THR A 524 -1.14 -28.79 -43.91
C THR A 524 -1.38 -30.08 -44.67
N GLU A 525 -2.42 -30.83 -44.31
CA GLU A 525 -2.71 -32.14 -44.89
C GLU A 525 -4.22 -32.42 -44.85
N TYR A 526 -4.72 -33.08 -45.88
CA TYR A 526 -6.07 -33.64 -45.90
C TYR A 526 -6.08 -34.92 -46.75
N GLY A 527 -6.94 -35.87 -46.41
CA GLY A 527 -6.94 -37.17 -47.08
C GLY A 527 -8.12 -38.06 -46.73
N TRP A 528 -8.20 -39.16 -47.48
CA TRP A 528 -9.21 -40.20 -47.35
C TRP A 528 -8.60 -41.48 -46.78
N GLU A 529 -9.32 -42.11 -45.86
CA GLU A 529 -9.11 -43.49 -45.44
C GLU A 529 -10.42 -44.25 -45.62
N VAL A 530 -10.52 -45.01 -46.70
CA VAL A 530 -11.75 -45.70 -47.12
C VAL A 530 -12.90 -44.71 -47.30
N ASP A 531 -13.88 -44.65 -46.40
CA ASP A 531 -15.05 -43.76 -46.43
C ASP A 531 -14.92 -42.56 -45.47
N ILE A 532 -13.80 -42.47 -44.74
CA ILE A 532 -13.51 -41.42 -43.76
C ILE A 532 -12.59 -40.37 -44.36
N TRP A 533 -12.91 -39.11 -44.14
CA TRP A 533 -12.08 -37.97 -44.51
C TRP A 533 -11.63 -37.19 -43.28
N GLN A 534 -10.41 -36.68 -43.32
CA GLN A 534 -9.84 -35.82 -42.27
C GLN A 534 -8.95 -34.73 -42.88
N ALA A 535 -8.92 -33.57 -42.24
CA ALA A 535 -7.92 -32.53 -42.49
C ALA A 535 -7.26 -32.06 -41.19
N GLN A 536 -6.01 -31.61 -41.31
CA GLN A 536 -5.24 -31.02 -40.24
C GLN A 536 -4.40 -29.83 -40.74
N GLY A 537 -4.05 -28.94 -39.84
CA GLY A 537 -3.38 -27.70 -40.19
C GLY A 537 -2.75 -26.98 -39.02
N GLN A 538 -2.28 -25.76 -39.29
CA GLN A 538 -1.71 -24.86 -38.30
C GLN A 538 -2.53 -23.57 -38.24
N PHE A 539 -2.52 -22.92 -37.08
CA PHE A 539 -3.08 -21.59 -36.89
C PHE A 539 -2.17 -20.71 -36.04
N SER A 540 -2.36 -19.40 -36.18
CA SER A 540 -1.69 -18.39 -35.35
C SER A 540 -2.57 -17.17 -35.23
N ASP A 541 -2.74 -16.69 -34.01
CA ASP A 541 -3.37 -15.40 -33.76
C ASP A 541 -2.30 -14.28 -33.76
N PRO A 542 -2.44 -13.22 -34.57
CA PRO A 542 -1.47 -12.12 -34.62
C PRO A 542 -1.33 -11.36 -33.29
N ASP A 543 -2.39 -11.37 -32.47
CA ASP A 543 -2.50 -10.58 -31.25
C ASP A 543 -2.31 -11.42 -29.97
N GLY A 544 -2.13 -12.74 -30.13
CA GLY A 544 -1.91 -13.69 -29.05
C GLY A 544 -3.18 -14.12 -28.33
N GLU A 545 -4.35 -13.86 -28.91
CA GLU A 545 -5.65 -14.30 -28.38
C GLU A 545 -5.90 -15.80 -28.59
N ASP A 546 -6.72 -16.39 -27.72
CA ASP A 546 -7.14 -17.79 -27.85
C ASP A 546 -8.12 -17.95 -29.02
N VAL A 547 -7.94 -19.01 -29.83
CA VAL A 547 -8.76 -19.25 -31.03
C VAL A 547 -9.70 -20.43 -30.84
N GLN A 548 -11.00 -20.21 -31.03
CA GLN A 548 -12.04 -21.22 -31.05
C GLN A 548 -12.41 -21.63 -32.47
N PHE A 549 -12.50 -22.95 -32.70
CA PHE A 549 -12.77 -23.51 -34.01
C PHE A 549 -14.19 -24.06 -34.15
N SER A 550 -14.77 -23.90 -35.33
CA SER A 550 -16.03 -24.52 -35.74
C SER A 550 -15.91 -25.16 -37.13
N LEU A 551 -16.68 -26.22 -37.36
CA LEU A 551 -16.66 -27.02 -38.57
C LEU A 551 -18.08 -27.22 -39.10
N SER A 552 -18.25 -27.03 -40.40
CA SER A 552 -19.49 -27.35 -41.10
C SER A 552 -19.25 -28.03 -42.44
N VAL A 553 -20.19 -28.89 -42.84
CA VAL A 553 -20.23 -29.55 -44.16
C VAL A 553 -21.56 -29.17 -44.82
N ASN A 554 -21.51 -28.55 -46.01
CA ASN A 554 -22.68 -27.99 -46.70
C ASN A 554 -23.55 -27.08 -45.79
N GLY A 555 -22.91 -26.33 -44.89
CA GLY A 555 -23.57 -25.43 -43.93
C GLY A 555 -24.15 -26.10 -42.68
N LEU A 556 -24.05 -27.42 -42.54
CA LEU A 556 -24.46 -28.16 -41.33
C LEU A 556 -23.26 -28.41 -40.43
N SER A 557 -23.42 -28.19 -39.11
CA SER A 557 -22.33 -28.46 -38.16
C SER A 557 -21.90 -29.93 -38.21
N ALA A 558 -20.60 -30.17 -38.36
CA ALA A 558 -20.04 -31.50 -38.62
C ALA A 558 -19.05 -31.97 -37.54
N GLY A 559 -19.21 -31.47 -36.31
CA GLY A 559 -18.45 -31.88 -35.13
C GLY A 559 -17.48 -30.80 -34.61
N SER A 560 -16.65 -31.19 -33.64
CA SER A 560 -15.68 -30.32 -32.96
C SER A 560 -14.26 -30.55 -33.46
N ILE A 561 -13.53 -29.47 -33.73
CA ILE A 561 -12.11 -29.49 -34.11
C ILE A 561 -11.25 -29.71 -32.86
N SER A 562 -10.22 -30.54 -32.98
CA SER A 562 -9.24 -30.77 -31.92
C SER A 562 -8.06 -29.82 -32.08
N VAL A 563 -7.66 -29.14 -31.00
CA VAL A 563 -6.59 -28.15 -30.99
C VAL A 563 -5.50 -28.60 -30.01
N SER A 564 -4.24 -28.56 -30.44
CA SER A 564 -3.08 -28.86 -29.60
C SER A 564 -1.90 -27.98 -29.99
N GLY A 565 -1.51 -27.06 -29.11
CA GLY A 565 -0.57 -25.99 -29.45
C GLY A 565 -1.09 -25.16 -30.64
N ASN A 566 -0.25 -24.89 -31.63
CA ASN A 566 -0.62 -24.17 -32.85
C ASN A 566 -1.22 -25.07 -33.95
N SER A 567 -1.53 -26.33 -33.64
CA SER A 567 -2.07 -27.30 -34.60
C SER A 567 -3.56 -27.56 -34.38
N TRP A 568 -4.30 -27.77 -35.46
CA TRP A 568 -5.73 -28.13 -35.43
C TRP A 568 -6.00 -29.35 -36.32
N SER A 569 -7.02 -30.16 -35.98
CA SER A 569 -7.49 -31.27 -36.81
C SER A 569 -9.01 -31.45 -36.76
N THR A 570 -9.60 -31.78 -37.91
CA THR A 570 -11.02 -32.15 -37.97
C THR A 570 -11.25 -33.52 -37.32
N PRO A 571 -12.47 -33.80 -36.84
CA PRO A 571 -12.86 -35.17 -36.54
C PRO A 571 -12.83 -36.02 -37.82
N MET A 572 -12.89 -37.34 -37.63
CA MET A 572 -13.09 -38.31 -38.72
C MET A 572 -14.50 -38.16 -39.28
N ILE A 573 -14.64 -37.62 -40.50
CA ILE A 573 -15.94 -37.40 -41.15
C ILE A 573 -16.20 -38.56 -42.11
N ASN A 574 -17.22 -39.37 -41.84
CA ASN A 574 -17.63 -40.43 -42.76
C ASN A 574 -18.53 -39.84 -43.87
N PHE A 575 -17.99 -39.72 -45.09
CA PHE A 575 -18.72 -39.21 -46.25
C PHE A 575 -19.56 -40.27 -46.99
N GLY A 576 -19.43 -41.55 -46.62
CA GLY A 576 -20.34 -42.61 -47.10
C GLY A 576 -21.77 -42.48 -46.55
N LEU A 577 -21.95 -41.67 -45.51
CA LEU A 577 -23.27 -41.30 -44.96
C LEU A 577 -23.91 -40.09 -45.66
N TRP A 578 -23.21 -39.46 -46.61
CA TRP A 578 -23.67 -38.30 -47.34
C TRP A 578 -24.03 -38.70 -48.77
N ASP A 579 -24.93 -37.94 -49.41
CA ASP A 579 -25.31 -38.17 -50.82
C ASP A 579 -24.09 -38.07 -51.75
N GLU A 580 -24.09 -38.82 -52.86
CA GLU A 580 -23.03 -38.77 -53.87
C GLU A 580 -22.90 -37.35 -54.48
N GLY A 581 -21.70 -36.77 -54.42
CA GLY A 581 -21.41 -35.48 -55.04
C GLY A 581 -20.24 -34.70 -54.39
N GLU A 582 -20.24 -33.40 -54.62
CA GLU A 582 -19.29 -32.46 -54.02
C GLU A 582 -19.89 -31.84 -52.76
N HIS A 583 -19.10 -31.87 -51.68
CA HIS A 583 -19.42 -31.28 -50.39
C HIS A 583 -18.44 -30.16 -50.06
N GLU A 584 -18.96 -29.05 -49.56
CA GLU A 584 -18.16 -27.94 -49.04
C GLU A 584 -17.89 -28.18 -47.55
N VAL A 585 -16.62 -28.39 -47.20
CA VAL A 585 -16.15 -28.42 -45.81
C VAL A 585 -15.61 -27.05 -45.45
N LYS A 586 -16.24 -26.40 -44.48
CA LYS A 586 -15.91 -25.06 -44.00
C LYS A 586 -15.41 -25.12 -42.57
N ILE A 587 -14.18 -24.64 -42.37
CA ILE A 587 -13.52 -24.50 -41.07
C ILE A 587 -13.43 -23.02 -40.74
N ILE A 588 -13.90 -22.60 -39.57
CA ILE A 588 -13.85 -21.21 -39.09
C ILE A 588 -13.12 -21.21 -37.75
N GLY A 589 -12.10 -20.36 -37.62
CA GLY A 589 -11.45 -20.07 -36.34
C GLY A 589 -11.74 -18.62 -35.95
N CYS A 590 -12.20 -18.40 -34.73
CA CYS A 590 -12.50 -17.09 -34.18
C CYS A 590 -11.69 -16.84 -32.91
N ASP A 591 -11.11 -15.66 -32.76
CA ASP A 591 -10.47 -15.23 -31.50
C ASP A 591 -11.50 -14.86 -30.42
N THR A 592 -11.00 -14.58 -29.21
CA THR A 592 -11.81 -14.11 -28.07
C THR A 592 -12.53 -12.80 -28.32
N SER A 593 -11.98 -11.95 -29.20
CA SER A 593 -12.59 -10.69 -29.66
C SER A 593 -13.60 -10.88 -30.79
N SER A 594 -13.95 -12.12 -31.12
CA SER A 594 -14.94 -12.51 -32.13
C SER A 594 -14.58 -12.12 -33.58
N LYS A 595 -13.31 -11.89 -33.90
CA LYS A 595 -12.87 -11.83 -35.30
C LYS A 595 -12.58 -13.25 -35.77
N CYS A 596 -12.99 -13.55 -36.99
CA CYS A 596 -12.93 -14.89 -37.52
C CYS A 596 -12.23 -14.92 -38.87
N ASN A 597 -11.57 -16.03 -39.15
CA ASN A 597 -11.09 -16.38 -40.47
C ASN A 597 -11.62 -17.77 -40.86
N GLU A 598 -11.73 -18.03 -42.16
CA GLU A 598 -12.30 -19.27 -42.65
C GLU A 598 -11.49 -19.90 -43.78
N VAL A 599 -11.54 -21.24 -43.82
CA VAL A 599 -10.96 -22.03 -44.89
C VAL A 599 -12.02 -22.97 -45.46
N LEU A 600 -12.10 -23.01 -46.78
CA LEU A 600 -13.08 -23.79 -47.54
C LEU A 600 -12.36 -24.89 -48.32
N LEU A 601 -12.88 -26.12 -48.24
CA LEU A 601 -12.42 -27.29 -48.96
C LEU A 601 -13.58 -27.95 -49.70
N THR A 602 -13.37 -28.29 -50.97
CA THR A 602 -14.33 -29.08 -51.74
C THR A 602 -13.93 -30.55 -51.71
N VAL A 603 -14.79 -31.38 -51.15
CA VAL A 603 -14.58 -32.82 -50.95
C VAL A 603 -15.58 -33.59 -51.80
N ASN A 604 -15.09 -34.41 -52.74
CA ASN A 604 -15.94 -35.20 -53.63
C ASN A 604 -15.95 -36.67 -53.19
N ASN A 605 -17.12 -37.18 -52.80
CA ASN A 605 -17.29 -38.55 -52.30
C ASN A 605 -17.73 -39.56 -53.38
N THR A 606 -17.81 -39.15 -54.66
CA THR A 606 -18.31 -39.99 -55.78
C THR A 606 -17.61 -41.34 -55.88
N HIS A 607 -16.30 -41.37 -55.61
CA HIS A 607 -15.49 -42.58 -55.65
C HIS A 607 -15.96 -43.69 -54.67
N LEU A 608 -16.71 -43.36 -53.62
CA LEU A 608 -17.27 -44.33 -52.67
C LEU A 608 -18.46 -45.11 -53.23
N PHE A 609 -19.07 -44.62 -54.31
CA PHE A 609 -20.29 -45.17 -54.90
C PHE A 609 -20.04 -45.85 -56.26
N GLU A 610 -18.78 -45.87 -56.73
CA GLU A 610 -18.39 -46.60 -57.94
C GLU A 610 -18.41 -48.11 -57.68
N SER A 611 -19.26 -48.84 -58.41
CA SER A 611 -19.31 -50.30 -58.36
C SER A 611 -18.13 -50.88 -59.13
N ASP A 612 -17.19 -51.53 -58.44
CA ASP A 612 -16.09 -52.28 -59.07
C ASP A 612 -16.64 -53.31 -60.08
N LEU A 613 -16.57 -52.98 -61.37
CA LEU A 613 -16.70 -53.95 -62.45
C LEU A 613 -15.42 -54.78 -62.46
N LEU A 614 -15.46 -55.95 -61.81
CA LEU A 614 -14.41 -56.98 -61.91
C LEU A 614 -14.16 -57.33 -63.38
N GLU A 615 -13.08 -56.83 -63.97
CA GLU A 615 -12.57 -57.36 -65.23
C GLU A 615 -11.91 -58.74 -65.00
N PRO A 616 -12.16 -59.73 -65.88
CA PRO A 616 -11.70 -61.09 -65.71
C PRO A 616 -10.19 -61.23 -65.93
N VAL A 617 -9.58 -62.08 -65.10
CA VAL A 617 -8.17 -62.50 -65.14
C VAL A 617 -7.82 -63.12 -66.49
N ASP A 618 -6.94 -62.47 -67.25
CA ASP A 618 -6.24 -63.08 -68.40
C ASP A 618 -4.83 -63.54 -68.01
N THR A 619 -4.40 -64.60 -68.69
CA THR A 619 -3.29 -65.50 -68.36
C THR A 619 -1.88 -64.91 -68.47
N VAL A 620 -1.02 -65.38 -67.55
CA VAL A 620 0.44 -65.16 -67.38
C VAL A 620 1.25 -65.08 -68.69
N ASP A 621 2.05 -64.01 -68.83
CA ASP A 621 3.36 -64.06 -69.48
C ASP A 621 4.40 -63.39 -68.56
N ASP A 622 5.37 -64.19 -68.10
CA ASP A 622 6.48 -63.77 -67.25
C ASP A 622 7.48 -62.96 -68.10
N SER A 623 7.32 -61.64 -68.15
CA SER A 623 8.46 -60.73 -68.34
C SER A 623 8.14 -59.29 -67.91
N GLU A 624 9.07 -58.74 -67.13
CA GLU A 624 9.28 -57.32 -66.81
C GLU A 624 8.58 -56.72 -65.57
N THR A 625 9.36 -56.69 -64.48
CA THR A 625 9.50 -55.59 -63.51
C THR A 625 8.22 -55.05 -62.82
N GLY A 626 7.83 -55.70 -61.73
CA GLY A 626 7.11 -55.03 -60.64
C GLY A 626 8.05 -54.11 -59.86
N LEU A 627 7.92 -52.80 -60.08
CA LEU A 627 8.47 -51.76 -59.21
C LEU A 627 7.31 -51.13 -58.43
N LEU A 628 7.24 -51.46 -57.15
CA LEU A 628 6.56 -50.65 -56.13
C LEU A 628 7.21 -49.26 -56.12
N PRO A 629 6.49 -48.14 -56.31
CA PRO A 629 7.05 -46.84 -55.99
C PRO A 629 6.94 -46.62 -54.48
N GLY A 630 8.03 -46.95 -53.78
CA GLY A 630 8.29 -46.46 -52.44
C GLY A 630 8.56 -44.95 -52.48
N PHE A 631 7.94 -44.24 -51.55
CA PHE A 631 8.17 -42.84 -51.26
C PHE A 631 9.66 -42.54 -51.03
N SER A 632 10.17 -41.52 -51.71
CA SER A 632 11.33 -40.76 -51.22
C SER A 632 11.44 -39.43 -51.94
N MET A 633 11.66 -38.38 -51.14
CA MET A 633 12.33 -37.13 -51.47
C MET A 633 11.80 -36.37 -52.68
N ILE A 634 11.03 -35.32 -52.39
CA ILE A 634 11.29 -33.92 -52.78
C ILE A 634 10.13 -33.10 -52.20
N LEU A 635 10.45 -32.21 -51.25
CA LEU A 635 9.77 -30.92 -50.94
C LEU A 635 10.08 -30.38 -49.52
N THR A 636 11.24 -30.70 -48.94
CA THR A 636 11.81 -29.98 -47.77
C THR A 636 12.54 -28.69 -48.16
N LEU A 637 11.88 -27.81 -48.92
CA LEU A 637 12.48 -26.51 -49.32
C LEU A 637 11.54 -25.30 -49.33
N MET A 638 10.32 -25.40 -48.77
CA MET A 638 9.41 -24.26 -48.55
C MET A 638 8.88 -24.18 -47.10
N SER A 639 9.69 -24.47 -46.08
CA SER A 639 9.33 -24.21 -44.67
C SER A 639 10.37 -23.43 -43.88
N LEU A 640 11.40 -22.89 -44.53
CA LEU A 640 12.53 -22.22 -43.87
C LEU A 640 12.60 -20.69 -44.08
N THR A 641 11.57 -20.06 -44.64
CA THR A 641 11.55 -18.60 -44.86
C THR A 641 10.52 -17.83 -44.05
N ILE A 642 9.68 -18.48 -43.23
CA ILE A 642 8.71 -17.79 -42.35
C ILE A 642 9.17 -17.77 -40.87
N GLY A 643 10.10 -18.66 -40.47
CA GLY A 643 10.63 -18.69 -39.10
C GLY A 643 11.90 -17.86 -38.83
N LEU A 644 12.51 -17.25 -39.86
CA LEU A 644 13.80 -16.56 -39.74
C LEU A 644 13.74 -15.02 -39.86
N ILE A 645 12.55 -14.43 -39.93
CA ILE A 645 12.38 -12.96 -39.92
C ILE A 645 11.95 -12.42 -38.55
N TYR A 646 11.53 -13.29 -37.60
CA TYR A 646 11.09 -12.85 -36.27
C TYR A 646 11.88 -13.44 -35.07
N SER A 647 12.94 -14.21 -35.31
CA SER A 647 13.81 -14.73 -34.22
C SER A 647 15.15 -13.99 -34.08
N THR A 648 15.36 -12.86 -34.76
CA THR A 648 16.56 -12.02 -34.57
C THR A 648 16.17 -10.63 -34.08
N ARG A 649 15.65 -10.58 -32.84
CA ARG A 649 15.87 -9.47 -31.92
C ARG A 649 15.46 -9.89 -30.51
N ARG A 650 16.39 -10.60 -29.86
CA ARG A 650 16.48 -10.71 -28.41
C ARG A 650 17.98 -10.66 -28.11
N ASP A 651 18.46 -9.43 -28.13
CA ASP A 651 19.51 -8.86 -27.27
C ASP A 651 19.01 -7.47 -26.90
#